data_AF-A0A286HIB0-F1
#
_entry.id   AF-A0A286HIB0-F1
#
_cell.length_a   1.000
_cell.length_b   1.000
_cell.length_c   1.000
_cell.angle_alpha   90.00
_cell.angle_beta   90.00
_cell.angle_gamma   90.00
#
_symmetry.space_group_name_H-M   'P 1'
#
loop_
_entity.id
_entity.type
_entity.pdbx_description
1 polymer ?
#
loop_
_entity_poly.entity_id
_entity_poly.type
_entity_poly.pdbx_seq_one_letter_code
_entity_poly.pdbx_strand_id
1 'polypeptide(L)'
;MSTYPRRRILGAAAGATAAAALPLTMTTPARAAARQGPWAAVPDPVPVPLDALYDNDGIDTASARGGDFDGSGYTFPGEELPAGRVEVDGVPFLFPAPTAGARNNVVALGQRLDLPKGHYLSAFFLTAASYGNASGRATVHYADGTTTTAGLGGSDWYAAGGPLSAPYRYRPDGGRDEHSVGIGVAEVWLDPRREAVAVTLPVTNPAEANKTSLHVFALTLQPVATGRALTLRGPHSTPSLLEPSGAQSVEATVVNAGTVAVLAADGVSVTVDVPGARTVQPARIRRLDPGEQARVRIGIRNRPGTPPGTRRDGTVTVTGRGARAAAGRTALTLGTADYEPTDTSLSAHQAPYWFQEAKFGIFIHWGVYSVPAWSPVGKQYAEWYWNHMQDPANAVYAYHRDTYGEDFAYDDFIPRFTAERFDPRAWVELFRDAGAQYHVLTSKHHEGFALWDTKVSDRNAVRMGPKRDLVKDLFEASRRYAPELHRGLYFSMPEWFNPDSPWMGHAPRSPYTGQPVPYTGYTAGKDYVHDYQAPQMLELIHGYDPEIIWCDIGGANDSLHVLAEYFNHAKNRARPVDVTVNNRSGIDFHDFTTPEYTTYDNTVVAKWESSRGLDPFSYGYNRATPDSAYMTAEEVVHSLVDIVSKNGNFLLDIGPRADGTIPEIMQTRLRETGDWLKVNGEAVYDTTYWSRMAQLGDDLRFTVRPDEAFYIHSLVRPGAKLTVPAPVPVRAGDKVTMLGHDRPLTWTVTGGSLVVDVPEAARKAGRYVWVFKVEWQVTG
;
A
#
# COMPACT_ATOMS: atom_id res chain seq x y z
N MET A 1 -41.82 -74.41 -33.03
CA MET A 1 -40.68 -74.19 -32.11
C MET A 1 -40.36 -72.70 -32.16
N SER A 2 -40.45 -71.85 -31.15
CA SER A 2 -41.09 -71.75 -29.82
C SER A 2 -40.83 -70.26 -29.50
N THR A 3 -41.74 -69.34 -29.15
CA THR A 3 -43.12 -69.39 -28.67
C THR A 3 -43.72 -67.97 -28.84
N TYR A 4 -44.87 -67.90 -29.49
CA TYR A 4 -45.87 -66.79 -29.54
C TYR A 4 -46.62 -66.68 -28.18
N PRO A 5 -47.46 -65.65 -27.85
CA PRO A 5 -48.61 -65.13 -28.63
C PRO A 5 -48.83 -63.58 -28.62
N ARG A 6 -49.37 -62.93 -29.67
CA ARG A 6 -50.78 -62.78 -30.14
C ARG A 6 -51.73 -62.21 -29.05
N ARG A 7 -52.50 -61.13 -29.24
CA ARG A 7 -53.59 -60.81 -30.21
C ARG A 7 -53.76 -59.26 -30.32
N ARG A 8 -53.94 -58.60 -31.49
CA ARG A 8 -55.14 -58.44 -32.36
C ARG A 8 -56.34 -57.80 -31.59
N ILE A 9 -57.08 -56.77 -32.05
CA ILE A 9 -57.64 -56.49 -33.40
C ILE A 9 -58.47 -55.15 -33.41
N LEU A 10 -58.63 -54.52 -34.61
CA LEU A 10 -59.69 -53.58 -35.14
C LEU A 10 -60.05 -52.29 -34.38
N GLY A 11 -60.39 -51.15 -34.98
CA GLY A 11 -60.65 -50.75 -36.37
C GLY A 11 -61.32 -49.35 -36.41
N ALA A 12 -61.16 -48.65 -37.54
CA ALA A 12 -61.87 -47.50 -38.15
C ALA A 12 -63.16 -46.94 -37.48
N ALA A 13 -63.61 -45.68 -37.65
CA ALA A 13 -63.48 -44.73 -38.75
C ALA A 13 -63.98 -43.31 -38.34
N ALA A 14 -63.59 -42.32 -39.16
CA ALA A 14 -64.30 -41.11 -39.62
C ALA A 14 -65.57 -40.60 -38.91
N GLY A 15 -65.60 -39.29 -38.65
CA GLY A 15 -66.82 -38.52 -38.43
C GLY A 15 -66.57 -37.01 -38.46
N ALA A 16 -67.21 -36.32 -39.40
CA ALA A 16 -66.95 -34.95 -39.84
C ALA A 16 -67.64 -33.83 -39.01
N THR A 17 -66.93 -32.70 -38.92
CA THR A 17 -67.35 -31.27 -38.94
C THR A 17 -68.79 -30.83 -38.66
N ALA A 18 -68.94 -29.87 -37.72
CA ALA A 18 -69.63 -28.56 -37.88
C ALA A 18 -69.49 -27.78 -36.54
N ALA A 19 -68.62 -26.77 -36.43
CA ALA A 19 -68.80 -25.35 -36.78
C ALA A 19 -69.67 -24.54 -35.81
N ALA A 20 -69.05 -23.65 -35.02
CA ALA A 20 -69.60 -22.34 -34.65
C ALA A 20 -68.56 -21.40 -33.99
N ALA A 21 -68.47 -20.19 -34.56
CA ALA A 21 -68.15 -18.88 -33.96
C ALA A 21 -66.70 -18.50 -33.53
N LEU A 22 -66.17 -17.54 -34.31
CA LEU A 22 -65.07 -16.57 -34.12
C LEU A 22 -65.10 -15.87 -32.73
N PRO A 23 -64.03 -15.16 -32.23
CA PRO A 23 -63.09 -14.35 -33.03
C PRO A 23 -61.62 -14.20 -32.50
N LEU A 24 -60.84 -13.39 -33.23
CA LEU A 24 -59.66 -12.61 -32.81
C LEU A 24 -58.32 -13.35 -32.60
N THR A 25 -57.49 -13.22 -33.63
CA THR A 25 -56.05 -12.87 -33.57
C THR A 25 -55.37 -13.08 -32.21
N MET A 26 -54.74 -14.24 -32.01
CA MET A 26 -53.66 -14.35 -31.05
C MET A 26 -52.44 -13.66 -31.64
N THR A 27 -52.23 -12.43 -31.18
CA THR A 27 -50.93 -11.78 -31.18
C THR A 27 -49.93 -12.75 -30.60
N THR A 28 -48.96 -13.17 -31.42
CA THR A 28 -47.68 -13.65 -30.91
C THR A 28 -47.21 -12.64 -29.86
N PRO A 29 -46.82 -13.06 -28.65
CA PRO A 29 -45.99 -12.20 -27.84
C PRO A 29 -44.67 -12.13 -28.61
N ALA A 30 -44.55 -11.14 -29.50
CA ALA A 30 -43.30 -10.47 -29.68
C ALA A 30 -42.93 -9.98 -28.28
N ARG A 31 -42.24 -10.84 -27.53
CA ARG A 31 -41.39 -10.40 -26.44
C ARG A 31 -40.63 -9.27 -27.08
N ALA A 32 -40.88 -8.05 -26.58
CA ALA A 32 -39.95 -6.97 -26.78
C ALA A 32 -38.62 -7.52 -26.26
N ALA A 33 -37.82 -8.08 -27.17
CA ALA A 33 -36.39 -8.11 -27.03
C ALA A 33 -36.05 -6.63 -27.03
N ALA A 34 -36.15 -6.01 -25.85
CA ALA A 34 -35.35 -4.85 -25.54
C ALA A 34 -33.98 -5.23 -26.08
N ARG A 35 -33.52 -4.53 -27.12
CA ARG A 35 -32.19 -4.68 -27.68
C ARG A 35 -31.26 -4.64 -26.48
N GLN A 36 -30.80 -5.79 -25.99
CA GLN A 36 -29.85 -5.81 -24.89
C GLN A 36 -28.67 -5.04 -25.45
N GLY A 37 -28.34 -3.93 -24.80
CA GLY A 37 -27.21 -3.12 -25.18
C GLY A 37 -25.95 -3.98 -25.24
N PRO A 38 -24.84 -3.48 -25.78
CA PRO A 38 -23.59 -4.24 -25.86
C PRO A 38 -23.04 -4.65 -24.47
N TRP A 39 -23.63 -4.15 -23.38
CA TRP A 39 -23.28 -4.40 -21.99
C TRP A 39 -24.47 -5.02 -21.24
N ALA A 40 -24.22 -6.15 -20.58
CA ALA A 40 -25.15 -6.78 -19.66
C ALA A 40 -25.19 -6.03 -18.32
N ALA A 41 -26.31 -6.15 -17.61
CA ALA A 41 -26.43 -5.65 -16.25
C ALA A 41 -25.59 -6.51 -15.29
N VAL A 42 -24.88 -5.86 -14.38
CA VAL A 42 -24.16 -6.54 -13.29
C VAL A 42 -25.19 -6.96 -12.24
N PRO A 43 -25.24 -8.25 -11.83
CA PRO A 43 -26.13 -8.69 -10.77
C PRO A 43 -25.86 -7.98 -9.44
N ASP A 44 -26.91 -7.79 -8.65
CA ASP A 44 -26.79 -7.21 -7.32
C ASP A 44 -25.88 -8.08 -6.42
N PRO A 45 -25.02 -7.47 -5.59
CA PRO A 45 -24.26 -8.20 -4.59
C PRO A 45 -25.17 -8.94 -3.60
N VAL A 46 -24.69 -10.07 -3.10
CA VAL A 46 -25.43 -10.99 -2.21
C VAL A 46 -24.75 -11.01 -0.84
N PRO A 47 -25.28 -10.28 0.17
CA PRO A 47 -24.82 -10.41 1.54
C PRO A 47 -25.04 -11.84 2.07
N VAL A 48 -24.05 -12.39 2.77
CA VAL A 48 -24.08 -13.71 3.38
C VAL A 48 -24.23 -13.54 4.89
N PRO A 49 -25.30 -14.07 5.51
CA PRO A 49 -25.46 -14.03 6.96
C PRO A 49 -24.35 -14.83 7.67
N LEU A 50 -23.70 -14.22 8.67
CA LEU A 50 -22.64 -14.83 9.48
C LEU A 50 -23.06 -15.06 10.94
N ASP A 51 -24.30 -14.72 11.30
CA ASP A 51 -24.84 -14.74 12.67
C ASP A 51 -24.71 -16.11 13.36
N ALA A 52 -24.87 -17.20 12.60
CA ALA A 52 -24.71 -18.56 13.12
C ALA A 52 -23.23 -18.93 13.42
N LEU A 53 -22.27 -18.14 12.94
CA LEU A 53 -20.83 -18.39 13.04
C LEU A 53 -20.12 -17.43 14.00
N TYR A 54 -20.77 -16.36 14.46
CA TYR A 54 -20.17 -15.44 15.42
C TYR A 54 -19.75 -16.19 16.68
N ASP A 55 -18.46 -16.06 17.01
CA ASP A 55 -17.82 -16.75 18.14
C ASP A 55 -17.24 -15.78 19.17
N ASN A 56 -17.17 -14.48 18.83
CA ASN A 56 -16.63 -13.43 19.69
C ASN A 56 -17.61 -12.26 19.84
N ASP A 57 -17.56 -11.61 21.00
CA ASP A 57 -18.33 -10.41 21.32
C ASP A 57 -17.39 -9.20 21.29
N GLY A 58 -17.29 -8.52 20.15
CA GLY A 58 -16.35 -7.42 19.95
C GLY A 58 -16.97 -6.01 19.99
N ILE A 59 -18.28 -5.88 20.20
CA ILE A 59 -19.01 -4.61 20.11
C ILE A 59 -19.91 -4.45 21.34
N ASP A 60 -19.59 -3.47 22.19
CA ASP A 60 -20.41 -3.11 23.35
C ASP A 60 -21.23 -1.84 23.08
N THR A 61 -22.17 -1.55 23.98
CA THR A 61 -22.82 -0.23 24.10
C THR A 61 -22.68 0.28 25.53
N ALA A 62 -22.95 1.57 25.74
CA ALA A 62 -23.01 2.19 27.05
C ALA A 62 -23.91 1.41 28.03
N SER A 63 -25.00 0.81 27.52
CA SER A 63 -25.99 0.06 28.29
C SER A 63 -25.76 -1.45 28.34
N ALA A 64 -24.81 -1.96 27.57
CA ALA A 64 -24.57 -3.37 27.39
C ALA A 64 -23.08 -3.63 27.20
N ARG A 65 -22.44 -4.08 28.29
CA ARG A 65 -20.99 -4.16 28.41
C ARG A 65 -20.55 -5.59 28.72
N GLY A 66 -19.26 -5.84 28.55
CA GLY A 66 -18.62 -7.08 28.94
C GLY A 66 -18.19 -7.95 27.76
N GLY A 67 -18.22 -7.40 26.54
CA GLY A 67 -17.54 -7.96 25.40
C GLY A 67 -16.02 -7.90 25.54
N ASP A 68 -15.36 -8.57 24.61
CA ASP A 68 -13.91 -8.64 24.50
C ASP A 68 -13.52 -8.82 23.03
N PHE A 69 -13.16 -7.73 22.35
CA PHE A 69 -12.71 -7.78 20.96
C PHE A 69 -11.30 -8.33 20.87
N ASP A 70 -10.40 -7.87 21.74
CA ASP A 70 -8.96 -8.09 21.62
C ASP A 70 -8.40 -9.20 22.54
N GLY A 71 -9.18 -9.68 23.50
CA GLY A 71 -8.74 -10.60 24.55
C GLY A 71 -8.24 -9.90 25.82
N SER A 72 -8.33 -8.57 25.88
CA SER A 72 -8.03 -7.74 27.06
C SER A 72 -9.25 -7.00 27.61
N GLY A 73 -10.44 -7.24 27.04
CA GLY A 73 -11.72 -6.64 27.42
C GLY A 73 -12.04 -5.32 26.73
N TYR A 74 -11.29 -4.93 25.68
CA TYR A 74 -11.61 -3.73 24.91
C TYR A 74 -12.60 -4.07 23.79
N THR A 75 -13.50 -3.15 23.45
CA THR A 75 -14.53 -3.38 22.42
C THR A 75 -14.79 -2.13 21.58
N PHE A 76 -15.34 -2.34 20.37
CA PHE A 76 -15.88 -1.24 19.58
C PHE A 76 -17.15 -0.66 20.22
N PRO A 77 -17.39 0.66 20.10
CA PRO A 77 -18.63 1.26 20.57
C PRO A 77 -19.73 1.14 19.51
N GLY A 78 -20.75 0.35 19.81
CA GLY A 78 -21.88 0.08 18.93
C GLY A 78 -22.73 1.31 18.59
N GLU A 79 -22.64 2.38 19.36
CA GLU A 79 -23.30 3.66 19.07
C GLU A 79 -22.69 4.40 17.89
N GLU A 80 -21.40 4.16 17.63
CA GLU A 80 -20.64 4.82 16.56
C GLU A 80 -20.60 3.96 15.28
N LEU A 81 -21.11 2.73 15.36
CA LEU A 81 -21.12 1.76 14.28
C LEU A 81 -22.53 1.55 13.71
N PRO A 82 -22.65 1.18 12.42
CA PRO A 82 -23.94 0.85 11.83
C PRO A 82 -24.52 -0.45 12.42
N ALA A 83 -25.80 -0.72 12.13
CA ALA A 83 -26.42 -2.00 12.45
C ALA A 83 -27.32 -2.48 11.28
N GLY A 84 -27.29 -3.77 10.99
CA GLY A 84 -28.10 -4.36 9.91
C GLY A 84 -27.53 -4.07 8.52
N ARG A 85 -28.39 -3.73 7.57
CA ARG A 85 -27.95 -3.52 6.18
C ARG A 85 -27.23 -2.17 6.05
N VAL A 86 -25.94 -2.22 5.75
CA VAL A 86 -25.09 -1.04 5.52
C VAL A 86 -24.44 -1.14 4.15
N GLU A 87 -24.15 -0.01 3.50
CA GLU A 87 -23.37 0.02 2.27
C GLU A 87 -21.99 0.61 2.58
N VAL A 88 -20.93 -0.13 2.23
CA VAL A 88 -19.53 0.26 2.43
C VAL A 88 -18.85 0.16 1.06
N ASP A 89 -18.29 1.27 0.56
CA ASP A 89 -17.67 1.36 -0.78
C ASP A 89 -18.55 0.86 -1.94
N GLY A 90 -19.87 1.05 -1.83
CA GLY A 90 -20.84 0.58 -2.83
C GLY A 90 -21.15 -0.92 -2.74
N VAL A 91 -20.69 -1.60 -1.69
CA VAL A 91 -20.97 -3.01 -1.41
C VAL A 91 -21.93 -3.09 -0.20
N PRO A 92 -23.12 -3.69 -0.35
CA PRO A 92 -24.03 -3.86 0.77
C PRO A 92 -23.54 -5.00 1.66
N PHE A 93 -23.54 -4.82 2.97
CA PHE A 93 -23.23 -5.82 3.99
C PHE A 93 -24.39 -5.97 4.97
N LEU A 94 -24.45 -7.13 5.63
CA LEU A 94 -25.26 -7.33 6.83
C LEU A 94 -24.32 -7.21 8.04
N PHE A 95 -24.26 -6.01 8.63
CA PHE A 95 -23.45 -5.74 9.80
C PHE A 95 -24.17 -6.21 11.08
N PRO A 96 -23.45 -6.80 12.06
CA PRO A 96 -24.04 -7.24 13.31
C PRO A 96 -24.73 -6.09 14.07
N ALA A 97 -25.78 -6.42 14.83
CA ALA A 97 -26.38 -5.46 15.74
C ALA A 97 -25.61 -5.44 17.07
N PRO A 98 -25.39 -4.27 17.69
CA PRO A 98 -24.71 -4.15 18.99
C PRO A 98 -25.66 -4.58 20.12
N THR A 99 -25.82 -5.89 20.28
CA THR A 99 -26.73 -6.49 21.26
C THR A 99 -25.95 -7.02 22.45
N ALA A 100 -26.43 -6.74 23.66
CA ALA A 100 -25.76 -7.10 24.90
C ALA A 100 -25.34 -8.57 25.00
N GLY A 101 -24.03 -8.82 25.18
CA GLY A 101 -23.48 -10.16 25.36
C GLY A 101 -23.64 -11.06 24.12
N ALA A 102 -24.07 -10.50 22.99
CA ALA A 102 -24.26 -11.24 21.76
C ALA A 102 -22.96 -11.23 20.96
N ARG A 103 -22.53 -12.41 20.54
CA ARG A 103 -21.42 -12.53 19.62
C ARG A 103 -21.75 -11.83 18.30
N ASN A 104 -20.80 -11.07 17.79
CA ASN A 104 -21.00 -10.15 16.67
C ASN A 104 -19.87 -10.20 15.64
N ASN A 105 -18.81 -10.99 15.88
CA ASN A 105 -17.77 -11.25 14.91
C ASN A 105 -17.28 -12.69 14.97
N VAL A 106 -16.61 -13.12 13.89
CA VAL A 106 -15.90 -14.40 13.78
C VAL A 106 -14.41 -14.15 13.92
N VAL A 107 -13.74 -14.80 14.86
CA VAL A 107 -12.27 -14.84 14.93
C VAL A 107 -11.76 -15.88 13.95
N ALA A 108 -10.94 -15.52 12.97
CA ALA A 108 -10.50 -16.43 11.92
C ALA A 108 -9.58 -17.55 12.46
N LEU A 109 -10.17 -18.73 12.64
CA LEU A 109 -9.56 -19.96 13.19
C LEU A 109 -9.80 -21.17 12.29
N GLY A 110 -10.06 -20.96 10.99
CA GLY A 110 -10.31 -22.04 10.03
C GLY A 110 -11.78 -22.42 9.85
N GLN A 111 -12.72 -21.58 10.31
CA GLN A 111 -14.15 -21.79 10.09
C GLN A 111 -14.47 -21.86 8.59
N ARG A 112 -15.38 -22.76 8.22
CA ARG A 112 -15.94 -22.87 6.87
C ARG A 112 -17.21 -22.01 6.79
N LEU A 113 -17.19 -21.01 5.92
CA LEU A 113 -18.33 -20.17 5.57
C LEU A 113 -19.00 -20.77 4.33
N ASP A 114 -20.17 -21.38 4.49
CA ASP A 114 -20.92 -21.88 3.32
C ASP A 114 -21.51 -20.70 2.54
N LEU A 115 -21.41 -20.78 1.21
CA LEU A 115 -21.91 -19.76 0.30
C LEU A 115 -23.20 -20.26 -0.37
N PRO A 116 -24.14 -19.37 -0.71
CA PRO A 116 -25.12 -19.67 -1.74
C PRO A 116 -24.38 -20.17 -2.99
N LYS A 117 -24.82 -21.29 -3.57
CA LYS A 117 -24.18 -21.84 -4.75
C LYS A 117 -24.30 -20.87 -5.91
N GLY A 118 -23.17 -20.54 -6.54
CA GLY A 118 -23.18 -19.63 -7.67
C GLY A 118 -21.80 -19.34 -8.22
N HIS A 119 -21.78 -18.56 -9.30
CA HIS A 119 -20.56 -18.08 -9.92
C HIS A 119 -20.31 -16.64 -9.48
N TYR A 120 -19.19 -16.42 -8.80
CA TYR A 120 -18.85 -15.14 -8.19
C TYR A 120 -17.48 -14.67 -8.67
N LEU A 121 -17.30 -13.36 -8.66
CA LEU A 121 -16.03 -12.71 -8.99
C LEU A 121 -15.19 -12.49 -7.72
N SER A 122 -15.88 -12.11 -6.64
CA SER A 122 -15.27 -11.64 -5.40
C SER A 122 -16.18 -11.92 -4.20
N ALA A 123 -15.54 -12.10 -3.05
CA ALA A 123 -16.12 -12.11 -1.72
C ALA A 123 -15.49 -10.95 -0.94
N PHE A 124 -16.31 -9.98 -0.56
CA PHE A 124 -15.90 -8.84 0.25
C PHE A 124 -16.14 -9.16 1.72
N PHE A 125 -15.18 -8.84 2.56
CA PHE A 125 -15.22 -9.05 3.99
C PHE A 125 -15.07 -7.70 4.70
N LEU A 126 -15.84 -7.48 5.76
CA LEU A 126 -15.53 -6.44 6.75
C LEU A 126 -14.64 -7.05 7.82
N THR A 127 -13.42 -6.53 7.96
CA THR A 127 -12.36 -7.13 8.78
C THR A 127 -11.65 -6.11 9.65
N ALA A 128 -11.23 -6.55 10.84
CA ALA A 128 -10.29 -5.83 11.69
C ALA A 128 -9.36 -6.84 12.36
N ALA A 129 -8.20 -6.40 12.83
CA ALA A 129 -7.29 -7.21 13.61
C ALA A 129 -7.06 -6.62 15.00
N SER A 130 -6.66 -7.44 15.96
CA SER A 130 -6.24 -7.01 17.30
C SER A 130 -4.73 -7.22 17.45
N TYR A 131 -4.06 -6.41 18.28
CA TYR A 131 -2.62 -6.51 18.59
C TYR A 131 -1.67 -6.44 17.38
N GLY A 132 -2.10 -5.83 16.28
CA GLY A 132 -1.34 -5.74 15.03
C GLY A 132 -2.12 -6.26 13.83
N ASN A 133 -1.60 -6.03 12.62
CA ASN A 133 -2.21 -6.55 11.40
C ASN A 133 -2.22 -8.08 11.44
N ALA A 134 -3.34 -8.70 11.09
CA ALA A 134 -3.47 -10.15 11.04
C ALA A 134 -3.97 -10.57 9.66
N SER A 135 -3.36 -11.60 9.09
CA SER A 135 -3.75 -12.12 7.79
C SER A 135 -3.38 -13.59 7.60
N GLY A 136 -3.90 -14.21 6.57
CA GLY A 136 -3.53 -15.56 6.17
C GLY A 136 -4.16 -15.95 4.83
N ARG A 137 -4.09 -17.23 4.49
CA ARG A 137 -4.70 -17.76 3.26
C ARG A 137 -6.10 -18.30 3.52
N ALA A 138 -7.10 -17.67 2.93
CA ALA A 138 -8.44 -18.23 2.80
C ALA A 138 -8.46 -19.28 1.67
N THR A 139 -9.28 -20.32 1.83
CA THR A 139 -9.48 -21.37 0.81
C THR A 139 -10.89 -21.29 0.26
N VAL A 140 -11.03 -21.03 -1.04
CA VAL A 140 -12.31 -21.08 -1.75
C VAL A 140 -12.56 -22.50 -2.23
N HIS A 141 -13.76 -23.01 -1.95
CA HIS A 141 -14.19 -24.36 -2.34
C HIS A 141 -15.21 -24.28 -3.46
N TYR A 142 -15.06 -25.15 -4.46
CA TYR A 142 -15.95 -25.21 -5.61
C TYR A 142 -16.76 -26.53 -5.63
N ALA A 143 -17.90 -26.50 -6.31
CA ALA A 143 -18.82 -27.65 -6.40
C ALA A 143 -18.20 -28.87 -7.10
N ASP A 144 -17.17 -28.67 -7.93
CA ASP A 144 -16.41 -29.72 -8.60
C ASP A 144 -15.35 -30.41 -7.70
N GLY A 145 -15.27 -30.01 -6.43
CA GLY A 145 -14.32 -30.53 -5.44
C GLY A 145 -12.92 -29.89 -5.50
N THR A 146 -12.69 -28.96 -6.43
CA THR A 146 -11.43 -28.20 -6.50
C THR A 146 -11.42 -27.03 -5.52
N THR A 147 -10.23 -26.47 -5.29
CA THR A 147 -10.04 -25.27 -4.45
C THR A 147 -9.12 -24.24 -5.11
N THR A 148 -9.23 -23.00 -4.66
CA THR A 148 -8.24 -21.94 -4.87
C THR A 148 -7.92 -21.27 -3.53
N THR A 149 -6.79 -20.59 -3.42
CA THR A 149 -6.44 -19.81 -2.23
C THR A 149 -6.26 -18.35 -2.55
N ALA A 150 -6.62 -17.47 -1.63
CA ALA A 150 -6.38 -16.04 -1.71
C ALA A 150 -6.00 -15.50 -0.33
N GLY A 151 -5.33 -14.35 -0.31
CA GLY A 151 -5.08 -13.61 0.91
C GLY A 151 -6.36 -13.09 1.53
N LEU A 152 -6.49 -13.20 2.85
CA LEU A 152 -7.50 -12.51 3.64
C LEU A 152 -6.82 -11.96 4.89
N GLY A 153 -7.01 -10.67 5.16
CA GLY A 153 -6.42 -10.00 6.30
C GLY A 153 -7.18 -8.74 6.67
N GLY A 154 -6.79 -8.16 7.80
CA GLY A 154 -7.30 -6.91 8.33
C GLY A 154 -6.19 -6.15 9.04
N SER A 155 -6.30 -4.83 9.02
CA SER A 155 -5.39 -3.96 9.75
C SER A 155 -5.70 -3.99 11.25
N ASP A 156 -4.69 -3.70 12.07
CA ASP A 156 -4.90 -3.48 13.50
C ASP A 156 -5.96 -2.41 13.72
N TRP A 157 -6.99 -2.75 14.48
CA TRP A 157 -8.12 -1.87 14.74
C TRP A 157 -7.69 -0.56 15.40
N TYR A 158 -6.61 -0.58 16.17
CA TYR A 158 -6.07 0.56 16.91
C TYR A 158 -5.15 1.47 16.07
N ALA A 159 -4.57 0.95 14.98
CA ALA A 159 -3.63 1.69 14.14
C ALA A 159 -4.25 2.15 12.81
N ALA A 160 -5.46 1.70 12.50
CA ALA A 160 -6.07 1.89 11.19
C ALA A 160 -7.35 2.71 11.23
N GLY A 161 -7.45 3.67 10.30
CA GLY A 161 -8.73 4.13 9.80
C GLY A 161 -9.37 3.07 8.89
N GLY A 162 -10.70 3.04 8.85
CA GLY A 162 -11.46 2.17 7.96
C GLY A 162 -12.73 2.89 7.50
N PRO A 163 -13.39 2.43 6.42
CA PRO A 163 -14.65 3.03 5.98
C PRO A 163 -15.77 2.90 7.03
N LEU A 164 -15.59 2.02 8.02
CA LEU A 164 -16.29 2.06 9.30
C LEU A 164 -15.26 2.34 10.40
N SER A 165 -15.47 3.40 11.16
CA SER A 165 -14.56 3.81 12.24
C SER A 165 -15.36 4.38 13.40
N ALA A 166 -14.81 4.25 14.61
CA ALA A 166 -15.32 4.89 15.81
C ALA A 166 -14.24 5.78 16.43
N PRO A 167 -14.60 6.94 17.01
CA PRO A 167 -13.65 7.87 17.61
C PRO A 167 -13.09 7.43 18.98
N TYR A 168 -13.62 6.36 19.55
CA TYR A 168 -13.17 5.78 20.81
C TYR A 168 -13.39 4.28 20.81
N ARG A 169 -12.85 3.60 21.83
CA ARG A 169 -13.19 2.21 22.19
C ARG A 169 -13.61 2.12 23.65
N TYR A 170 -14.36 1.09 24.01
CA TYR A 170 -14.64 0.83 25.42
C TYR A 170 -13.47 0.09 26.06
N ARG A 171 -13.13 0.50 27.29
CA ARG A 171 -12.23 -0.20 28.19
C ARG A 171 -12.94 -1.35 28.89
N PRO A 172 -12.22 -2.29 29.54
CA PRO A 172 -12.83 -3.39 30.29
C PRO A 172 -13.69 -2.94 31.48
N ASP A 173 -13.41 -1.76 32.04
CA ASP A 173 -14.24 -1.12 33.08
C ASP A 173 -15.47 -0.37 32.48
N GLY A 174 -15.59 -0.40 31.15
CA GLY A 174 -16.56 0.31 30.33
C GLY A 174 -16.40 1.83 30.29
N GLY A 175 -15.27 2.34 30.76
CA GLY A 175 -14.83 3.70 30.44
C GLY A 175 -14.52 3.86 28.95
N ARG A 176 -14.45 5.11 28.47
CA ARG A 176 -14.05 5.40 27.09
C ARG A 176 -12.55 5.62 27.01
N ASP A 177 -11.93 4.96 26.05
CA ASP A 177 -10.59 5.25 25.56
C ASP A 177 -10.72 6.00 24.25
N GLU A 178 -10.43 7.31 24.25
CA GLU A 178 -10.67 8.26 23.14
C GLU A 178 -9.73 8.05 21.94
N HIS A 179 -9.24 6.83 21.76
CA HIS A 179 -8.42 6.43 20.63
C HIS A 179 -9.33 5.83 19.55
N SER A 180 -9.18 6.31 18.32
CA SER A 180 -10.01 5.87 17.19
C SER A 180 -9.74 4.41 16.83
N VAL A 181 -10.80 3.69 16.47
CA VAL A 181 -10.70 2.29 16.02
C VAL A 181 -11.45 2.03 14.72
N GLY A 182 -10.94 1.14 13.87
CA GLY A 182 -11.45 0.95 12.50
C GLY A 182 -11.75 -0.50 12.09
N ILE A 183 -12.69 -0.63 11.15
CA ILE A 183 -12.99 -1.86 10.41
C ILE A 183 -12.79 -1.59 8.91
N GLY A 184 -11.91 -2.37 8.29
CA GLY A 184 -11.55 -2.29 6.87
C GLY A 184 -12.37 -3.22 5.97
N VAL A 185 -12.22 -3.04 4.66
CA VAL A 185 -12.74 -3.98 3.63
C VAL A 185 -11.59 -4.81 3.07
N ALA A 186 -11.75 -6.13 3.06
CA ALA A 186 -10.86 -7.05 2.38
C ALA A 186 -11.60 -7.76 1.23
N GLU A 187 -10.89 -8.10 0.16
CA GLU A 187 -11.46 -8.78 -1.00
C GLU A 187 -10.73 -10.11 -1.25
N VAL A 188 -11.51 -11.18 -1.30
CA VAL A 188 -11.07 -12.50 -1.77
C VAL A 188 -11.61 -12.71 -3.17
N TRP A 189 -10.73 -12.94 -4.14
CA TRP A 189 -11.14 -13.32 -5.49
C TRP A 189 -11.69 -14.75 -5.56
N LEU A 190 -12.67 -14.99 -6.43
CA LEU A 190 -13.23 -16.31 -6.75
C LEU A 190 -13.16 -16.57 -8.27
N ASP A 191 -12.94 -17.83 -8.68
CA ASP A 191 -12.93 -18.20 -10.10
C ASP A 191 -14.36 -18.14 -10.67
N PRO A 192 -14.71 -17.15 -11.51
CA PRO A 192 -16.08 -16.99 -11.99
C PRO A 192 -16.51 -18.14 -12.92
N ARG A 193 -15.58 -19.00 -13.37
CA ARG A 193 -15.88 -20.16 -14.21
C ARG A 193 -16.33 -21.38 -13.41
N ARG A 194 -16.14 -21.37 -12.08
CA ARG A 194 -16.49 -22.47 -11.19
C ARG A 194 -17.59 -22.03 -10.22
N GLU A 195 -18.46 -22.97 -9.85
CA GLU A 195 -19.51 -22.70 -8.88
C GLU A 195 -18.92 -22.75 -7.47
N ALA A 196 -18.80 -21.61 -6.80
CA ALA A 196 -18.29 -21.54 -5.44
C ALA A 196 -19.37 -21.98 -4.44
N VAL A 197 -18.94 -22.70 -3.41
CA VAL A 197 -19.84 -23.28 -2.41
C VAL A 197 -19.42 -22.97 -0.97
N ALA A 198 -18.17 -22.58 -0.73
CA ALA A 198 -17.71 -22.14 0.59
C ALA A 198 -16.40 -21.33 0.50
N VAL A 199 -16.11 -20.57 1.56
CA VAL A 199 -14.78 -20.06 1.88
C VAL A 199 -14.38 -20.56 3.26
N THR A 200 -13.23 -21.21 3.39
CA THR A 200 -12.61 -21.46 4.70
C THR A 200 -11.71 -20.28 5.04
N LEU A 201 -11.95 -19.66 6.20
CA LEU A 201 -11.14 -18.59 6.74
C LEU A 201 -9.70 -19.07 7.02
N PRO A 202 -8.70 -18.17 7.01
CA PRO A 202 -7.37 -18.53 7.50
C PRO A 202 -7.40 -18.91 8.99
N VAL A 203 -6.35 -19.57 9.45
CA VAL A 203 -6.10 -19.79 10.88
C VAL A 203 -5.13 -18.72 11.35
N THR A 204 -5.60 -17.84 12.24
CA THR A 204 -4.78 -16.83 12.93
C THR A 204 -4.62 -17.23 14.41
N ASN A 205 -4.58 -16.28 15.34
CA ASN A 205 -4.66 -16.57 16.77
C ASN A 205 -6.09 -16.41 17.29
N PRO A 206 -6.44 -17.07 18.41
CA PRO A 206 -7.64 -16.72 19.17
C PRO A 206 -7.52 -15.28 19.72
N ALA A 207 -8.67 -14.63 19.91
CA ALA A 207 -8.76 -13.30 20.53
C ALA A 207 -8.27 -13.36 21.98
N GLU A 208 -6.98 -13.11 22.16
CA GLU A 208 -6.25 -13.20 23.42
C GLU A 208 -5.28 -12.02 23.51
N ALA A 209 -5.11 -11.49 24.72
CA ALA A 209 -4.17 -10.41 24.99
C ALA A 209 -2.78 -10.68 24.38
N ASN A 210 -2.25 -9.71 23.65
CA ASN A 210 -0.93 -9.75 23.00
C ASN A 210 -0.79 -10.79 21.87
N LYS A 211 -1.89 -11.26 21.29
CA LYS A 211 -1.86 -12.13 20.10
C LYS A 211 -2.61 -11.52 18.94
N THR A 212 -1.96 -11.45 17.78
CA THR A 212 -2.57 -10.92 16.56
C THR A 212 -3.69 -11.83 16.07
N SER A 213 -4.92 -11.33 16.04
CA SER A 213 -6.10 -12.12 15.64
C SER A 213 -6.86 -11.40 14.55
N LEU A 214 -7.34 -12.14 13.54
CA LEU A 214 -8.17 -11.58 12.47
C LEU A 214 -9.64 -11.78 12.80
N HIS A 215 -10.43 -10.72 12.67
CA HIS A 215 -11.86 -10.72 12.95
C HIS A 215 -12.66 -10.39 11.70
N VAL A 216 -13.78 -11.09 11.49
CA VAL A 216 -14.70 -10.90 10.37
C VAL A 216 -16.07 -10.50 10.90
N PHE A 217 -16.58 -9.36 10.45
CA PHE A 217 -17.88 -8.82 10.87
C PHE A 217 -18.99 -9.07 9.85
N ALA A 218 -18.68 -9.12 8.55
CA ALA A 218 -19.66 -9.35 7.51
C ALA A 218 -19.01 -9.89 6.22
N LEU A 219 -19.82 -10.54 5.38
CA LEU A 219 -19.43 -11.09 4.09
C LEU A 219 -20.48 -10.75 3.02
N THR A 220 -20.03 -10.33 1.84
CA THR A 220 -20.87 -10.13 0.65
C THR A 220 -20.22 -10.67 -0.61
N LEU A 221 -20.99 -11.37 -1.43
CA LEU A 221 -20.54 -11.94 -2.70
C LEU A 221 -20.95 -11.06 -3.89
N GLN A 222 -20.08 -10.91 -4.88
CA GLN A 222 -20.41 -10.28 -6.16
C GLN A 222 -20.61 -11.35 -7.25
N PRO A 223 -21.86 -11.60 -7.71
CA PRO A 223 -22.11 -12.56 -8.79
C PRO A 223 -21.56 -12.07 -10.14
N VAL A 224 -21.22 -13.02 -11.01
CA VAL A 224 -20.78 -12.73 -12.38
C VAL A 224 -21.97 -12.51 -13.33
N ALA A 225 -21.84 -11.53 -14.24
CA ALA A 225 -22.77 -11.31 -15.33
C ALA A 225 -22.40 -12.14 -16.56
N THR A 226 -23.38 -12.71 -17.27
CA THR A 226 -23.11 -13.37 -18.56
C THR A 226 -22.90 -12.31 -19.66
N GLY A 227 -21.80 -12.42 -20.40
CA GLY A 227 -21.45 -11.49 -21.47
C GLY A 227 -20.47 -10.41 -21.03
N ARG A 228 -20.49 -9.26 -21.70
CA ARG A 228 -19.69 -8.09 -21.31
C ARG A 228 -20.43 -7.30 -20.25
N ALA A 229 -19.84 -7.09 -19.08
CA ALA A 229 -20.42 -6.23 -18.06
C ALA A 229 -19.30 -5.50 -17.32
N LEU A 230 -19.48 -4.22 -17.09
CA LEU A 230 -18.56 -3.40 -16.31
C LEU A 230 -19.31 -2.84 -15.12
N THR A 231 -18.64 -2.75 -13.98
CA THR A 231 -19.09 -1.93 -12.85
C THR A 231 -18.02 -0.93 -12.48
N LEU A 232 -18.43 0.14 -11.82
CA LEU A 232 -17.59 1.23 -11.35
C LEU A 232 -17.64 1.24 -9.82
N ARG A 233 -16.49 1.34 -9.17
CA ARG A 233 -16.36 1.42 -7.71
C ARG A 233 -15.53 2.63 -7.28
N GLY A 234 -15.88 3.17 -6.13
CA GLY A 234 -15.14 4.23 -5.44
C GLY A 234 -14.76 5.46 -6.29
N PRO A 235 -15.63 6.05 -7.14
CA PRO A 235 -15.28 7.28 -7.81
C PRO A 235 -15.10 8.41 -6.80
N HIS A 236 -13.92 9.04 -6.79
CA HIS A 236 -13.61 10.16 -5.89
C HIS A 236 -12.61 11.13 -6.52
N SER A 237 -12.65 12.40 -6.09
CA SER A 237 -11.65 13.39 -6.49
C SER A 237 -10.38 13.18 -5.68
N THR A 238 -9.23 13.42 -6.30
CA THR A 238 -7.97 13.44 -5.58
C THR A 238 -7.28 14.79 -5.75
N PRO A 239 -6.36 15.17 -4.84
CA PRO A 239 -5.54 16.35 -5.01
C PRO A 239 -4.36 16.12 -5.98
N SER A 240 -4.03 14.85 -6.30
CA SER A 240 -2.89 14.48 -7.13
C SER A 240 -3.06 14.91 -8.58
N LEU A 241 -1.96 15.37 -9.17
CA LEU A 241 -1.93 15.90 -10.52
C LEU A 241 -1.58 14.82 -11.56
N LEU A 242 -2.20 14.89 -12.73
CA LEU A 242 -1.80 14.09 -13.88
C LEU A 242 -0.69 14.79 -14.66
N GLU A 243 0.52 14.24 -14.59
CA GLU A 243 1.62 14.67 -15.45
C GLU A 243 1.42 14.18 -16.90
N PRO A 244 1.78 14.98 -17.92
CA PRO A 244 2.27 16.36 -17.87
C PRO A 244 1.14 17.41 -17.93
N SER A 245 -0.13 17.00 -17.87
CA SER A 245 -1.25 17.90 -18.12
C SER A 245 -1.54 18.86 -16.96
N GLY A 246 -1.03 18.57 -15.76
CA GLY A 246 -1.31 19.30 -14.51
C GLY A 246 -2.81 19.30 -14.17
N ALA A 247 -3.58 18.37 -14.74
CA ALA A 247 -5.01 18.25 -14.45
C ALA A 247 -5.20 17.58 -13.10
N GLN A 248 -6.14 18.08 -12.30
CA GLN A 248 -6.61 17.35 -11.12
C GLN A 248 -7.18 16.00 -11.58
N SER A 249 -6.90 14.94 -10.83
CA SER A 249 -7.43 13.62 -11.12
C SER A 249 -8.72 13.32 -10.34
N VAL A 250 -9.63 12.61 -11.00
CA VAL A 250 -10.70 11.82 -10.37
C VAL A 250 -10.31 10.37 -10.58
N GLU A 251 -10.30 9.60 -9.51
CA GLU A 251 -10.03 8.18 -9.59
C GLU A 251 -11.30 7.37 -9.52
N ALA A 252 -11.27 6.21 -10.17
CA ALA A 252 -12.29 5.20 -10.01
C ALA A 252 -11.71 3.82 -10.33
N THR A 253 -12.34 2.77 -9.82
CA THR A 253 -12.01 1.39 -10.19
C THR A 253 -13.06 0.86 -11.14
N VAL A 254 -12.64 0.43 -12.34
CA VAL A 254 -13.51 -0.29 -13.28
C VAL A 254 -13.24 -1.78 -13.14
N VAL A 255 -14.30 -2.55 -12.92
CA VAL A 255 -14.22 -4.02 -12.76
C VAL A 255 -14.92 -4.67 -13.94
N ASN A 256 -14.27 -5.65 -14.57
CA ASN A 256 -14.96 -6.52 -15.53
C ASN A 256 -15.78 -7.56 -14.76
N ALA A 257 -17.05 -7.25 -14.59
CA ALA A 257 -18.00 -8.12 -13.91
C ALA A 257 -18.68 -9.14 -14.84
N GLY A 258 -18.26 -9.20 -16.10
CA GLY A 258 -18.78 -10.11 -17.10
C GLY A 258 -17.99 -11.42 -17.22
N THR A 259 -18.47 -12.33 -18.07
CA THR A 259 -17.75 -13.53 -18.52
C THR A 259 -16.94 -13.31 -19.81
N VAL A 260 -17.05 -12.13 -20.42
CA VAL A 260 -16.34 -11.75 -21.65
C VAL A 260 -15.34 -10.66 -21.35
N ALA A 261 -14.11 -10.79 -21.83
CA ALA A 261 -13.12 -9.76 -21.66
C ALA A 261 -13.44 -8.47 -22.41
N VAL A 262 -12.95 -7.39 -21.82
CA VAL A 262 -12.86 -6.09 -22.45
C VAL A 262 -11.52 -6.00 -23.16
N LEU A 263 -11.56 -5.66 -24.46
CA LEU A 263 -10.39 -5.47 -25.32
C LEU A 263 -10.40 -4.08 -25.94
N ALA A 264 -9.30 -3.70 -26.60
CA ALA A 264 -9.14 -2.37 -27.19
C ALA A 264 -10.25 -2.03 -28.19
N ALA A 265 -10.74 -3.02 -28.95
CA ALA A 265 -11.86 -2.89 -29.89
C ALA A 265 -13.20 -2.55 -29.21
N ASP A 266 -13.35 -2.80 -27.90
CA ASP A 266 -14.54 -2.38 -27.15
C ASP A 266 -14.55 -0.86 -26.89
N GLY A 267 -13.42 -0.18 -27.08
CA GLY A 267 -13.31 1.27 -27.03
C GLY A 267 -13.72 1.85 -25.68
N VAL A 268 -13.34 1.18 -24.58
CA VAL A 268 -13.77 1.59 -23.24
C VAL A 268 -13.07 2.87 -22.81
N SER A 269 -13.87 3.86 -22.41
CA SER A 269 -13.42 5.17 -21.94
C SER A 269 -14.20 5.59 -20.69
N VAL A 270 -13.50 6.19 -19.74
CA VAL A 270 -14.08 6.72 -18.50
C VAL A 270 -13.97 8.24 -18.48
N THR A 271 -15.10 8.90 -18.22
CA THR A 271 -15.23 10.37 -18.21
C THR A 271 -16.00 10.83 -17.00
N VAL A 272 -15.75 12.08 -16.57
CA VAL A 272 -16.49 12.76 -15.51
C VAL A 272 -17.36 13.87 -16.12
N ASP A 273 -18.64 13.88 -15.76
CA ASP A 273 -19.54 15.01 -15.97
C ASP A 273 -19.92 15.60 -14.61
N VAL A 274 -19.53 16.86 -14.37
CA VAL A 274 -19.79 17.56 -13.12
C VAL A 274 -19.93 19.07 -13.38
N PRO A 275 -20.96 19.73 -12.83
CA PRO A 275 -21.08 21.18 -12.93
C PRO A 275 -19.86 21.87 -12.31
N GLY A 276 -19.21 22.76 -13.06
CA GLY A 276 -18.03 23.49 -12.59
C GLY A 276 -16.69 22.92 -13.04
N ALA A 277 -16.64 21.73 -13.66
CA ALA A 277 -15.42 21.22 -14.29
C ALA A 277 -15.71 20.55 -15.64
N ARG A 278 -14.65 20.19 -16.37
CA ARG A 278 -14.75 19.36 -17.57
C ARG A 278 -13.68 18.29 -17.54
N THR A 279 -13.99 17.11 -18.07
CA THR A 279 -12.97 16.13 -18.40
C THR A 279 -12.06 16.69 -19.48
N VAL A 280 -10.76 16.71 -19.22
CA VAL A 280 -9.71 17.09 -20.20
C VAL A 280 -8.86 15.91 -20.63
N GLN A 281 -8.81 14.86 -19.80
CA GLN A 281 -8.06 13.64 -20.06
C GLN A 281 -8.90 12.43 -19.62
N PRO A 282 -9.73 11.86 -20.53
CA PRO A 282 -10.45 10.62 -20.26
C PRO A 282 -9.49 9.47 -19.99
N ALA A 283 -9.84 8.59 -19.06
CA ALA A 283 -9.12 7.32 -18.93
C ALA A 283 -9.61 6.34 -20.00
N ARG A 284 -8.73 5.45 -20.43
CA ARG A 284 -9.04 4.36 -21.36
C ARG A 284 -8.72 3.03 -20.70
N ILE A 285 -9.43 2.00 -21.12
CA ILE A 285 -9.15 0.61 -20.74
C ILE A 285 -9.03 -0.16 -22.04
N ARG A 286 -7.85 -0.72 -22.29
CA ARG A 286 -7.55 -1.51 -23.48
C ARG A 286 -7.66 -2.99 -23.22
N ARG A 287 -7.51 -3.42 -21.97
CA ARG A 287 -7.66 -4.81 -21.60
C ARG A 287 -8.14 -4.97 -20.18
N LEU A 288 -9.15 -5.82 -20.00
CA LEU A 288 -9.62 -6.22 -18.67
C LEU A 288 -10.28 -7.60 -18.77
N ASP A 289 -9.62 -8.63 -18.26
CA ASP A 289 -10.18 -9.98 -18.29
C ASP A 289 -11.31 -10.16 -17.25
N PRO A 290 -12.23 -11.13 -17.42
CA PRO A 290 -13.32 -11.42 -16.48
C PRO A 290 -12.85 -11.53 -15.03
N GLY A 291 -13.32 -10.66 -14.14
CA GLY A 291 -12.92 -10.58 -12.72
C GLY A 291 -11.63 -9.81 -12.46
N GLU A 292 -11.06 -9.12 -13.43
CA GLU A 292 -9.99 -8.15 -13.21
C GLU A 292 -10.55 -6.75 -12.97
N GLN A 293 -9.72 -5.89 -12.37
CA GLN A 293 -10.02 -4.49 -12.15
C GLN A 293 -8.89 -3.58 -12.58
N ALA A 294 -9.25 -2.36 -12.98
CA ALA A 294 -8.32 -1.29 -13.30
C ALA A 294 -8.67 -0.05 -12.49
N ARG A 295 -7.72 0.44 -11.68
CA ARG A 295 -7.78 1.79 -11.10
C ARG A 295 -7.41 2.76 -12.20
N VAL A 296 -8.35 3.62 -12.57
CA VAL A 296 -8.20 4.59 -13.65
C VAL A 296 -8.16 6.01 -13.09
N ARG A 297 -7.39 6.87 -13.75
CA ARG A 297 -7.24 8.28 -13.39
C ARG A 297 -7.81 9.15 -14.51
N ILE A 298 -8.84 9.93 -14.21
CA ILE A 298 -9.53 10.81 -15.16
C ILE A 298 -9.13 12.25 -14.85
N GLY A 299 -8.49 12.94 -15.80
CA GLY A 299 -8.09 14.34 -15.63
C GLY A 299 -9.27 15.29 -15.85
N ILE A 300 -9.54 16.12 -14.84
CA ILE A 300 -10.53 17.19 -14.90
C ILE A 300 -9.86 18.56 -14.76
N ARG A 301 -10.49 19.60 -15.31
CA ARG A 301 -10.14 20.99 -15.05
C ARG A 301 -11.36 21.80 -14.68
N ASN A 302 -11.23 22.59 -13.62
CA ASN A 302 -12.23 23.55 -13.20
C ASN A 302 -12.54 24.52 -14.36
N ARG A 303 -13.81 24.88 -14.48
CA ARG A 303 -14.28 25.95 -15.37
C ARG A 303 -13.96 27.30 -14.70
N PRO A 304 -13.73 28.37 -15.48
CA PRO A 304 -13.60 29.71 -14.93
C PRO A 304 -14.73 30.03 -13.95
N GLY A 305 -14.38 30.61 -12.80
CA GLY A 305 -15.35 30.94 -11.75
C GLY A 305 -15.76 29.79 -10.82
N THR A 306 -15.13 28.61 -10.92
CA THR A 306 -15.29 27.52 -9.94
C THR A 306 -14.13 27.56 -8.94
N PRO A 307 -14.35 28.02 -7.69
CA PRO A 307 -13.30 28.07 -6.67
C PRO A 307 -12.73 26.67 -6.37
N PRO A 308 -11.44 26.54 -6.05
CA PRO A 308 -10.87 25.29 -5.53
C PRO A 308 -11.61 24.82 -4.27
N GLY A 309 -11.77 23.51 -4.09
CA GLY A 309 -12.55 22.93 -2.99
C GLY A 309 -14.07 22.91 -3.22
N THR A 310 -14.56 23.37 -4.38
CA THR A 310 -16.01 23.37 -4.65
C THR A 310 -16.55 21.94 -4.73
N ARG A 311 -17.44 21.56 -3.80
CA ARG A 311 -18.09 20.24 -3.81
C ARG A 311 -19.37 20.25 -4.65
N ARG A 312 -19.48 19.32 -5.59
CA ARG A 312 -20.65 19.16 -6.49
C ARG A 312 -20.91 17.69 -6.81
N ASP A 313 -22.19 17.33 -6.90
CA ASP A 313 -22.56 16.02 -7.42
C ASP A 313 -22.19 15.92 -8.89
N GLY A 314 -21.42 14.89 -9.21
CA GLY A 314 -21.02 14.53 -10.56
C GLY A 314 -21.41 13.10 -10.90
N THR A 315 -21.26 12.75 -12.18
CA THR A 315 -21.40 11.40 -12.68
C THR A 315 -20.10 10.98 -13.35
N VAL A 316 -19.51 9.89 -12.85
CA VAL A 316 -18.41 9.20 -13.52
C VAL A 316 -19.04 8.13 -14.41
N THR A 317 -18.76 8.18 -15.71
CA THR A 317 -19.39 7.33 -16.72
C THR A 317 -18.35 6.49 -17.42
N VAL A 318 -18.59 5.18 -17.48
CA VAL A 318 -17.86 4.23 -18.32
C VAL A 318 -18.66 4.03 -19.60
N THR A 319 -18.05 4.33 -20.74
CA THR A 319 -18.62 4.12 -22.07
C THR A 319 -17.80 3.11 -22.84
N GLY A 320 -18.42 2.37 -23.75
CA GLY A 320 -17.74 1.45 -24.66
C GLY A 320 -18.73 0.92 -25.69
N ARG A 321 -18.25 0.56 -26.88
CA ARG A 321 -19.08 0.17 -28.04
C ARG A 321 -20.22 1.16 -28.35
N GLY A 322 -19.97 2.45 -28.13
CA GLY A 322 -20.96 3.52 -28.38
C GLY A 322 -22.12 3.59 -27.36
N ALA A 323 -22.06 2.84 -26.25
CA ALA A 323 -23.09 2.85 -25.22
C ALA A 323 -22.48 3.02 -23.82
N ARG A 324 -23.30 3.43 -22.85
CA ARG A 324 -22.93 3.45 -21.43
C ARG A 324 -22.84 2.01 -20.90
N ALA A 325 -21.71 1.65 -20.33
CA ALA A 325 -21.46 0.36 -19.69
C ALA A 325 -21.79 0.41 -18.19
N ALA A 326 -21.31 1.47 -17.51
CA ALA A 326 -21.55 1.72 -16.09
C ALA A 326 -21.56 3.22 -15.82
N ALA A 327 -22.17 3.64 -14.71
CA ALA A 327 -22.01 4.99 -14.20
C ALA A 327 -22.21 5.00 -12.68
N GLY A 328 -21.46 5.88 -11.99
CA GLY A 328 -21.61 6.15 -10.57
C GLY A 328 -21.83 7.63 -10.35
N ARG A 329 -22.81 7.99 -9.52
CA ARG A 329 -22.98 9.36 -9.01
C ARG A 329 -22.26 9.49 -7.69
N THR A 330 -21.51 10.57 -7.53
CA THR A 330 -20.74 10.84 -6.30
C THR A 330 -20.54 12.35 -6.15
N ALA A 331 -20.36 12.80 -4.92
CA ALA A 331 -19.95 14.18 -4.66
C ALA A 331 -18.45 14.30 -4.95
N LEU A 332 -18.10 15.15 -5.90
CA LEU A 332 -16.71 15.43 -6.30
C LEU A 332 -16.27 16.79 -5.76
N THR A 333 -14.99 16.90 -5.40
CA THR A 333 -14.35 18.14 -4.96
C THR A 333 -13.51 18.69 -6.11
N LEU A 334 -13.87 19.88 -6.59
CA LEU A 334 -13.28 20.49 -7.77
C LEU A 334 -12.14 21.44 -7.40
N GLY A 335 -10.93 21.10 -7.81
CA GLY A 335 -9.69 21.73 -7.34
C GLY A 335 -9.39 21.43 -5.87
N THR A 336 -8.17 21.73 -5.43
CA THR A 336 -7.71 21.50 -4.06
C THR A 336 -7.84 22.80 -3.25
N ALA A 337 -8.66 22.79 -2.19
CA ALA A 337 -8.73 23.90 -1.25
C ALA A 337 -7.38 24.14 -0.56
N ASP A 338 -7.25 25.26 0.17
CA ASP A 338 -6.14 25.38 1.13
C ASP A 338 -6.34 24.37 2.26
N TYR A 339 -5.25 23.73 2.65
CA TYR A 339 -5.20 22.84 3.78
C TYR A 339 -5.22 23.66 5.07
N GLU A 340 -6.10 23.28 5.99
CA GLU A 340 -6.22 23.84 7.33
C GLU A 340 -5.56 22.88 8.34
N PRO A 341 -5.08 23.36 9.49
CA PRO A 341 -4.42 22.54 10.50
C PRO A 341 -5.43 21.69 11.30
N THR A 342 -6.16 20.82 10.61
CA THR A 342 -7.15 19.90 11.18
C THR A 342 -7.05 18.57 10.46
N ASP A 343 -7.27 17.46 11.17
CA ASP A 343 -7.23 16.11 10.57
C ASP A 343 -8.20 15.97 9.41
N THR A 344 -9.39 16.60 9.49
CA THR A 344 -10.39 16.55 8.42
C THR A 344 -9.86 17.18 7.12
N SER A 345 -9.16 18.31 7.21
CA SER A 345 -8.62 18.99 6.05
C SER A 345 -7.43 18.23 5.46
N LEU A 346 -6.50 17.79 6.32
CA LEU A 346 -5.32 17.05 5.88
C LEU A 346 -5.66 15.68 5.28
N SER A 347 -6.69 15.00 5.79
CA SER A 347 -7.17 13.70 5.28
C SER A 347 -7.68 13.72 3.84
N ALA A 348 -7.80 14.90 3.22
CA ALA A 348 -8.06 15.02 1.79
C ALA A 348 -6.79 14.83 0.94
N HIS A 349 -5.60 14.88 1.53
CA HIS A 349 -4.31 14.61 0.89
C HIS A 349 -4.04 13.09 0.77
N GLN A 350 -3.25 12.68 -0.22
CA GLN A 350 -2.85 11.28 -0.41
C GLN A 350 -1.45 11.17 -1.03
N ALA A 351 -0.84 9.99 -0.91
CA ALA A 351 0.41 9.67 -1.58
C ALA A 351 0.30 9.89 -3.11
N PRO A 352 1.18 10.70 -3.71
CA PRO A 352 1.07 11.08 -5.11
C PRO A 352 1.48 9.96 -6.06
N TYR A 353 1.11 10.11 -7.33
CA TYR A 353 1.31 9.06 -8.33
C TYR A 353 2.77 8.72 -8.58
N TRP A 354 3.64 9.74 -8.63
CA TRP A 354 5.07 9.50 -8.77
C TRP A 354 5.60 8.61 -7.64
N PHE A 355 5.13 8.81 -6.39
CA PHE A 355 5.56 7.99 -5.25
C PHE A 355 5.02 6.57 -5.36
N GLN A 356 3.77 6.41 -5.81
CA GLN A 356 3.19 5.09 -6.06
C GLN A 356 3.97 4.33 -7.14
N GLU A 357 4.51 5.01 -8.14
CA GLU A 357 5.21 4.45 -9.31
C GLU A 357 6.71 4.24 -9.09
N ALA A 358 7.31 4.99 -8.15
CA ALA A 358 8.74 5.02 -7.86
C ALA A 358 9.31 3.69 -7.34
N LYS A 359 8.58 2.99 -6.47
CA LYS A 359 8.90 1.67 -5.87
C LYS A 359 10.16 1.54 -5.03
N PHE A 360 11.27 2.18 -5.39
CA PHE A 360 12.58 1.98 -4.77
C PHE A 360 13.27 3.31 -4.49
N GLY A 361 13.71 3.50 -3.25
CA GLY A 361 14.43 4.69 -2.80
C GLY A 361 15.64 4.35 -1.93
N ILE A 362 16.52 5.34 -1.74
CA ILE A 362 17.69 5.24 -0.85
C ILE A 362 17.47 6.08 0.40
N PHE A 363 17.52 5.44 1.56
CA PHE A 363 17.59 6.12 2.85
C PHE A 363 19.06 6.37 3.21
N ILE A 364 19.34 7.44 3.93
CA ILE A 364 20.70 7.82 4.31
C ILE A 364 20.72 8.27 5.77
N HIS A 365 21.19 7.40 6.67
CA HIS A 365 21.49 7.76 8.05
C HIS A 365 22.94 8.18 8.21
N TRP A 366 23.12 9.51 8.27
CA TRP A 366 24.42 10.14 8.41
C TRP A 366 24.36 11.27 9.42
N GLY A 367 25.31 11.30 10.34
CA GLY A 367 25.35 12.28 11.42
C GLY A 367 26.59 12.16 12.28
N VAL A 368 26.56 12.75 13.47
CA VAL A 368 27.70 12.71 14.39
C VAL A 368 27.98 11.28 14.85
N TYR A 369 26.94 10.46 14.99
CA TYR A 369 27.07 9.02 15.30
C TYR A 369 27.90 8.23 14.28
N SER A 370 28.06 8.73 13.04
CA SER A 370 28.95 8.14 12.04
C SER A 370 30.44 8.30 12.37
N VAL A 371 30.79 9.10 13.39
CA VAL A 371 32.16 9.25 13.90
C VAL A 371 32.55 8.08 14.79
N PRO A 372 31.85 7.76 15.89
CA PRO A 372 32.14 6.53 16.64
C PRO A 372 31.79 5.29 15.83
N ALA A 373 30.69 5.32 15.07
CA ALA A 373 30.28 4.29 14.11
C ALA A 373 30.48 2.86 14.64
N TRP A 374 29.92 2.55 15.81
CA TRP A 374 30.14 1.25 16.44
C TRP A 374 28.92 0.79 17.22
N SER A 375 28.57 -0.47 17.01
CA SER A 375 27.58 -1.20 17.81
C SER A 375 27.89 -2.70 17.71
N PRO A 376 27.47 -3.54 18.68
CA PRO A 376 27.61 -4.98 18.54
C PRO A 376 26.95 -5.49 17.26
N VAL A 377 27.72 -6.20 16.43
CA VAL A 377 27.26 -6.74 15.14
C VAL A 377 26.02 -7.60 15.34
N GLY A 378 24.99 -7.34 14.53
CA GLY A 378 23.79 -8.18 14.50
C GLY A 378 22.83 -7.98 15.66
N LYS A 379 22.96 -6.90 16.45
CA LYS A 379 22.16 -6.72 17.68
C LYS A 379 21.32 -5.45 17.74
N GLN A 380 21.91 -4.29 17.44
CA GLN A 380 21.27 -3.00 17.67
C GLN A 380 21.90 -1.90 16.80
N TYR A 381 21.15 -0.81 16.64
CA TYR A 381 21.46 0.31 15.77
C TYR A 381 22.69 1.11 16.20
N ALA A 382 23.57 1.46 15.25
CA ALA A 382 24.77 2.24 15.52
C ALA A 382 24.50 3.75 15.62
N GLU A 383 23.46 4.25 14.97
CA GLU A 383 23.03 5.64 15.05
C GLU A 383 22.40 6.00 16.42
N TRP A 384 22.07 4.99 17.22
CA TRP A 384 21.62 5.11 18.61
C TRP A 384 22.78 5.20 19.62
N TYR A 385 24.03 5.35 19.14
CA TYR A 385 25.25 5.32 19.96
C TYR A 385 25.16 6.17 21.25
N TRP A 386 24.69 7.41 21.15
CA TRP A 386 24.60 8.29 22.32
C TRP A 386 23.62 7.78 23.39
N ASN A 387 22.51 7.18 22.98
CA ASN A 387 21.57 6.56 23.92
C ASN A 387 22.15 5.27 24.50
N HIS A 388 22.72 4.39 23.66
CA HIS A 388 23.30 3.13 24.13
C HIS A 388 24.50 3.33 25.06
N MET A 389 25.30 4.39 24.90
CA MET A 389 26.39 4.68 25.84
C MET A 389 25.92 5.17 27.22
N GLN A 390 24.62 5.43 27.42
CA GLN A 390 24.09 5.82 28.73
C GLN A 390 23.84 4.63 29.66
N ASP A 391 23.76 3.41 29.12
CA ASP A 391 23.42 2.21 29.89
C ASP A 391 24.68 1.38 30.21
N PRO A 392 25.08 1.26 31.50
CA PRO A 392 26.22 0.44 31.91
C PRO A 392 26.12 -1.04 31.53
N ALA A 393 24.91 -1.56 31.27
CA ALA A 393 24.70 -2.92 30.81
C ALA A 393 24.87 -3.07 29.28
N ASN A 394 24.87 -1.97 28.53
CA ASN A 394 25.04 -1.99 27.09
C ASN A 394 26.52 -2.02 26.70
N ALA A 395 26.87 -2.82 25.69
CA ALA A 395 28.27 -2.95 25.24
C ALA A 395 28.86 -1.63 24.71
N VAL A 396 28.04 -0.71 24.23
CA VAL A 396 28.48 0.61 23.77
C VAL A 396 29.07 1.44 24.92
N TYR A 397 28.55 1.32 26.15
CA TYR A 397 29.10 1.99 27.34
C TYR A 397 30.56 1.59 27.61
N ALA A 398 30.84 0.28 27.60
CA ALA A 398 32.18 -0.25 27.81
C ALA A 398 33.10 0.11 26.64
N TYR A 399 32.63 -0.04 25.41
CA TYR A 399 33.37 0.34 24.21
C TYR A 399 33.77 1.82 24.23
N HIS A 400 32.84 2.70 24.63
CA HIS A 400 33.08 4.14 24.72
C HIS A 400 34.20 4.44 25.73
N ARG A 401 34.08 3.89 26.95
CA ARG A 401 35.08 4.03 28.00
C ARG A 401 36.46 3.58 27.53
N ASP A 402 36.53 2.38 26.96
CA ASP A 402 37.79 1.74 26.63
C ASP A 402 38.47 2.39 25.39
N THR A 403 37.69 3.01 24.51
CA THR A 403 38.20 3.63 23.27
C THR A 403 38.47 5.12 23.40
N TYR A 404 37.61 5.86 24.12
CA TYR A 404 37.64 7.33 24.19
C TYR A 404 37.91 7.86 25.60
N GLY A 405 37.63 7.09 26.64
CA GLY A 405 37.77 7.48 28.05
C GLY A 405 36.47 7.93 28.70
N GLU A 406 36.42 7.94 30.03
CA GLU A 406 35.22 8.32 30.82
C GLU A 406 34.90 9.83 30.76
N ASP A 407 35.93 10.64 30.47
CA ASP A 407 35.82 12.10 30.37
C ASP A 407 35.43 12.56 28.95
N PHE A 408 35.27 11.65 28.00
CA PHE A 408 34.87 11.97 26.63
C PHE A 408 33.33 12.04 26.54
N ALA A 409 32.80 13.24 26.29
CA ALA A 409 31.37 13.42 26.07
C ALA A 409 30.99 13.11 24.62
N TYR A 410 29.72 12.81 24.36
CA TYR A 410 29.27 12.55 22.99
C TYR A 410 29.55 13.70 22.03
N ASP A 411 29.34 14.93 22.49
CA ASP A 411 29.55 16.14 21.70
C ASP A 411 31.01 16.37 21.30
N ASP A 412 31.97 15.72 21.95
CA ASP A 412 33.38 15.75 21.54
C ASP A 412 33.61 15.03 20.19
N PHE A 413 32.62 14.31 19.68
CA PHE A 413 32.61 13.80 18.30
C PHE A 413 32.25 14.86 17.25
N ILE A 414 31.56 15.95 17.60
CA ILE A 414 31.11 16.96 16.64
C ILE A 414 32.27 17.53 15.81
N PRO A 415 33.42 17.93 16.39
CA PRO A 415 34.56 18.42 15.61
C PRO A 415 35.19 17.37 14.68
N ARG A 416 34.93 16.08 14.92
CA ARG A 416 35.44 14.95 14.14
C ARG A 416 34.49 14.51 13.03
N PHE A 417 33.26 15.02 13.03
CA PHE A 417 32.36 14.90 11.89
C PHE A 417 32.74 15.99 10.88
N THR A 418 33.60 15.66 9.93
CA THR A 418 34.19 16.66 9.02
C THR A 418 33.59 16.67 7.62
N ALA A 419 32.99 15.55 7.17
CA ALA A 419 32.50 15.40 5.79
C ALA A 419 33.53 15.78 4.70
N GLU A 420 34.82 15.65 4.99
CA GLU A 420 35.91 16.17 4.15
C GLU A 420 36.01 15.52 2.76
N ARG A 421 35.41 14.33 2.60
CA ARG A 421 35.34 13.55 1.36
C ARG A 421 33.91 13.37 0.87
N PHE A 422 32.97 14.16 1.38
CA PHE A 422 31.60 14.19 0.89
C PHE A 422 31.53 14.80 -0.51
N ASP A 423 31.25 13.93 -1.48
CA ASP A 423 30.94 14.29 -2.86
C ASP A 423 29.45 14.03 -3.14
N PRO A 424 28.59 15.08 -3.10
CA PRO A 424 27.16 14.91 -3.33
C PRO A 424 26.83 14.48 -4.76
N ARG A 425 27.72 14.75 -5.74
CA ARG A 425 27.53 14.24 -7.11
C ARG A 425 27.72 12.74 -7.14
N ALA A 426 28.81 12.24 -6.55
CA ALA A 426 29.09 10.81 -6.52
C ALA A 426 27.97 10.03 -5.81
N TRP A 427 27.37 10.60 -4.77
CA TRP A 427 26.22 10.01 -4.09
C TRP A 427 25.00 9.88 -5.00
N VAL A 428 24.55 10.97 -5.63
CA VAL A 428 23.35 10.91 -6.49
C VAL A 428 23.55 10.09 -7.76
N GLU A 429 24.78 10.07 -8.30
CA GLU A 429 25.13 9.16 -9.40
C GLU A 429 25.07 7.69 -8.97
N LEU A 430 25.53 7.36 -7.75
CA LEU A 430 25.39 6.01 -7.19
C LEU A 430 23.92 5.63 -6.95
N PHE A 431 23.09 6.54 -6.45
CA PHE A 431 21.66 6.27 -6.23
C PHE A 431 20.94 5.99 -7.55
N ARG A 432 21.25 6.77 -8.58
CA ARG A 432 20.77 6.52 -9.94
C ARG A 432 21.28 5.19 -10.49
N ASP A 433 22.56 4.88 -10.31
CA ASP A 433 23.14 3.60 -10.74
C ASP A 433 22.48 2.41 -10.04
N ALA A 434 22.01 2.60 -8.80
CA ALA A 434 21.25 1.61 -8.05
C ALA A 434 19.80 1.43 -8.55
N GLY A 435 19.31 2.32 -9.42
CA GLY A 435 17.92 2.35 -9.90
C GLY A 435 16.95 3.05 -8.94
N ALA A 436 17.42 3.75 -7.91
CA ALA A 436 16.52 4.48 -7.03
C ALA A 436 15.75 5.56 -7.81
N GLN A 437 14.53 5.86 -7.39
CA GLN A 437 13.70 6.94 -7.94
C GLN A 437 13.59 8.12 -6.97
N TYR A 438 14.03 7.94 -5.72
CA TYR A 438 14.07 8.98 -4.70
C TYR A 438 15.15 8.68 -3.66
N HIS A 439 15.53 9.69 -2.90
CA HIS A 439 16.41 9.55 -1.74
C HIS A 439 15.85 10.32 -0.54
N VAL A 440 16.15 9.84 0.66
CA VAL A 440 15.73 10.44 1.94
C VAL A 440 16.96 10.58 2.83
N LEU A 441 17.39 11.81 3.12
CA LEU A 441 18.52 12.08 4.02
C LEU A 441 18.02 12.40 5.42
N THR A 442 18.65 11.86 6.46
CA THR A 442 18.45 12.33 7.84
C THR A 442 18.86 13.79 7.96
N SER A 443 17.89 14.72 7.90
CA SER A 443 18.17 16.14 8.11
C SER A 443 18.60 16.39 9.57
N LYS A 444 17.92 15.72 10.51
CA LYS A 444 18.22 15.66 11.93
C LYS A 444 17.74 14.32 12.49
N HIS A 445 18.63 13.59 13.17
CA HIS A 445 18.30 12.36 13.90
C HIS A 445 18.09 12.63 15.40
N HIS A 446 17.81 11.61 16.21
CA HIS A 446 17.46 11.74 17.63
C HIS A 446 18.53 12.44 18.50
N GLU A 447 19.79 12.47 18.04
CA GLU A 447 20.90 13.21 18.69
C GLU A 447 20.79 14.75 18.57
N GLY A 448 19.88 15.23 17.72
CA GLY A 448 19.55 16.64 17.55
C GLY A 448 20.56 17.48 16.76
N PHE A 449 21.52 16.85 16.08
CA PHE A 449 22.45 17.57 15.22
C PHE A 449 21.84 17.79 13.83
N ALA A 450 21.61 19.05 13.45
CA ALA A 450 21.04 19.40 12.16
C ALA A 450 22.10 19.44 11.04
N LEU A 451 21.79 18.83 9.89
CA LEU A 451 22.69 18.79 8.72
C LEU A 451 22.56 20.01 7.78
N TRP A 452 21.76 21.01 8.16
CA TRP A 452 21.53 22.26 7.41
C TRP A 452 21.77 23.49 8.31
N ASP A 453 21.81 24.68 7.72
CA ASP A 453 22.00 25.95 8.45
C ASP A 453 20.73 26.43 9.20
N THR A 454 20.27 25.64 10.19
CA THR A 454 19.10 26.01 10.99
C THR A 454 19.33 27.31 11.77
N LYS A 455 18.30 28.16 11.89
CA LYS A 455 18.38 29.46 12.58
C LYS A 455 17.95 29.40 14.03
N VAL A 456 17.37 28.29 14.48
CA VAL A 456 16.91 28.13 15.85
C VAL A 456 17.97 27.54 16.80
N SER A 457 19.10 27.06 16.27
CA SER A 457 20.18 26.40 17.02
C SER A 457 21.54 26.59 16.36
N ASP A 458 22.60 26.73 17.15
CA ASP A 458 23.98 26.66 16.64
C ASP A 458 24.48 25.20 16.52
N ARG A 459 23.71 24.22 17.01
CA ARG A 459 24.02 22.78 16.91
C ARG A 459 23.74 22.25 15.49
N ASN A 460 24.55 22.64 14.53
CA ASN A 460 24.37 22.25 13.13
C ASN A 460 25.68 22.15 12.33
N ALA A 461 25.62 21.48 11.18
CA ALA A 461 26.77 21.20 10.31
C ALA A 461 27.42 22.44 9.68
N VAL A 462 26.74 23.59 9.64
CA VAL A 462 27.30 24.85 9.12
C VAL A 462 28.09 25.59 10.21
N ARG A 463 27.57 25.57 11.44
CA ARG A 463 28.21 26.21 12.61
C ARG A 463 29.26 25.32 13.26
N MET A 464 29.19 24.01 13.11
CA MET A 464 30.05 23.03 13.78
C MET A 464 30.52 21.94 12.81
N GLY A 465 31.51 21.15 13.19
CA GLY A 465 32.02 20.02 12.40
C GLY A 465 32.35 20.41 10.95
N PRO A 466 31.57 19.99 9.93
CA PRO A 466 31.89 20.17 8.51
C PRO A 466 31.98 21.61 8.00
N LYS A 467 31.36 22.58 8.69
CA LYS A 467 31.18 23.97 8.23
C LYS A 467 30.52 24.05 6.85
N ARG A 468 29.54 23.18 6.60
CA ARG A 468 28.93 22.94 5.29
C ARG A 468 27.45 22.60 5.42
N ASP A 469 26.63 23.15 4.53
CA ASP A 469 25.20 22.82 4.46
C ASP A 469 25.04 21.55 3.62
N LEU A 470 24.91 20.41 4.30
CA LEU A 470 24.96 19.10 3.66
C LEU A 470 23.64 18.78 2.94
N VAL A 471 22.52 19.27 3.48
CA VAL A 471 21.19 19.13 2.85
C VAL A 471 21.15 19.91 1.54
N LYS A 472 21.58 21.19 1.57
CA LYS A 472 21.62 22.04 0.37
C LYS A 472 22.46 21.40 -0.73
N ASP A 473 23.67 20.98 -0.39
CA ASP A 473 24.63 20.44 -1.35
C ASP A 473 24.14 19.14 -2.00
N LEU A 474 23.52 18.25 -1.24
CA LEU A 474 22.94 17.02 -1.79
C LEU A 474 21.76 17.33 -2.72
N PHE A 475 20.86 18.23 -2.31
CA PHE A 475 19.67 18.58 -3.10
C PHE A 475 20.03 19.34 -4.37
N GLU A 476 21.00 20.25 -4.33
CA GLU A 476 21.54 20.91 -5.52
C GLU A 476 22.22 19.92 -6.47
N ALA A 477 22.98 18.96 -5.96
CA ALA A 477 23.58 17.91 -6.78
C ALA A 477 22.51 17.02 -7.42
N SER A 478 21.49 16.61 -6.67
CA SER A 478 20.35 15.84 -7.19
C SER A 478 19.66 16.61 -8.33
N ARG A 479 19.28 17.88 -8.10
CA ARG A 479 18.66 18.72 -9.14
C ARG A 479 19.52 18.88 -10.39
N ARG A 480 20.84 18.88 -10.26
CA ARG A 480 21.77 19.13 -11.37
C ARG A 480 22.18 17.87 -12.14
N TYR A 481 22.44 16.76 -11.44
CA TYR A 481 23.08 15.57 -12.01
C TYR A 481 22.17 14.34 -12.08
N ALA A 482 21.07 14.35 -11.33
CA ALA A 482 20.05 13.30 -11.32
C ALA A 482 18.65 13.92 -11.06
N PRO A 483 18.18 14.85 -11.91
CA PRO A 483 16.93 15.58 -11.70
C PRO A 483 15.70 14.66 -11.58
N GLU A 484 15.76 13.46 -12.16
CA GLU A 484 14.77 12.40 -12.08
C GLU A 484 14.59 11.82 -10.67
N LEU A 485 15.58 11.95 -9.78
CA LEU A 485 15.44 11.49 -8.39
C LEU A 485 14.60 12.49 -7.60
N HIS A 486 13.49 12.03 -7.03
CA HIS A 486 12.77 12.83 -6.04
C HIS A 486 13.58 12.96 -4.74
N ARG A 487 13.41 14.10 -4.06
CA ARG A 487 14.26 14.50 -2.93
C ARG A 487 13.46 14.53 -1.64
N GLY A 488 13.79 13.67 -0.70
CA GLY A 488 13.15 13.55 0.60
C GLY A 488 14.07 13.91 1.75
N LEU A 489 13.47 14.29 2.88
CA LEU A 489 14.17 14.50 4.13
C LEU A 489 13.50 13.72 5.24
N TYR A 490 14.32 13.06 6.04
CA TYR A 490 13.91 12.52 7.32
C TYR A 490 14.03 13.57 8.40
N PHE A 491 13.10 13.56 9.35
CA PHE A 491 13.14 14.42 10.52
C PHE A 491 12.73 13.65 11.79
N SER A 492 13.65 13.59 12.76
CA SER A 492 13.34 13.07 14.09
C SER A 492 12.49 14.05 14.89
N MET A 493 11.25 13.66 15.21
CA MET A 493 10.36 14.44 16.08
C MET A 493 10.94 14.61 17.49
N PRO A 494 11.46 13.56 18.17
CA PRO A 494 12.14 13.72 19.45
C PRO A 494 13.59 14.19 19.28
N GLU A 495 14.13 14.74 20.36
CA GLU A 495 15.55 15.05 20.52
C GLU A 495 15.96 14.62 21.92
N TRP A 496 16.62 13.46 22.04
CA TRP A 496 16.72 12.73 23.30
C TRP A 496 17.48 13.48 24.40
N PHE A 497 18.42 14.33 24.00
CA PHE A 497 19.29 15.05 24.92
C PHE A 497 19.01 16.55 24.95
N ASN A 498 17.88 16.99 24.39
CA ASN A 498 17.45 18.39 24.46
C ASN A 498 16.80 18.65 25.83
N PRO A 499 17.33 19.58 26.65
CA PRO A 499 16.78 19.89 27.98
C PRO A 499 15.35 20.43 28.00
N ASP A 500 14.90 21.11 26.94
CA ASP A 500 13.55 21.71 26.87
C ASP A 500 12.53 20.78 26.19
N SER A 501 12.96 19.62 25.68
CA SER A 501 12.05 18.67 25.04
C SER A 501 11.13 18.01 26.09
N PRO A 502 9.79 18.17 25.99
CA PRO A 502 8.86 17.84 27.06
C PRO A 502 8.51 16.36 27.18
N TRP A 503 9.05 15.51 26.29
CA TRP A 503 8.62 14.12 26.15
C TRP A 503 9.76 13.12 26.34
N MET A 504 10.58 12.91 25.30
CA MET A 504 11.74 12.00 25.35
C MET A 504 13.06 12.74 25.53
N GLY A 505 13.04 14.01 25.95
CA GLY A 505 14.23 14.84 26.13
C GLY A 505 14.71 14.91 27.56
N HIS A 506 16.02 14.99 27.76
CA HIS A 506 16.61 15.36 29.04
C HIS A 506 17.98 16.02 28.85
N ALA A 507 18.42 16.83 29.82
CA ALA A 507 19.78 17.35 29.79
C ALA A 507 20.82 16.21 29.84
N PRO A 508 21.89 16.27 29.05
CA PRO A 508 22.88 15.21 29.02
C PRO A 508 23.74 15.20 30.28
N ARG A 509 24.13 14.00 30.70
CA ARG A 509 25.03 13.75 31.84
C ARG A 509 26.10 12.74 31.44
N SER A 510 27.24 12.79 32.11
CA SER A 510 28.26 11.74 31.99
C SER A 510 27.68 10.44 32.56
N PRO A 511 27.68 9.32 31.80
CA PRO A 511 27.15 8.05 32.27
C PRO A 511 28.08 7.36 33.28
N TYR A 512 29.30 7.88 33.47
CA TYR A 512 30.29 7.36 34.43
C TYR A 512 30.21 8.09 35.77
N THR A 513 30.04 9.43 35.76
CA THR A 513 30.10 10.26 36.98
C THR A 513 28.74 10.86 37.39
N GLY A 514 27.74 10.82 36.51
CA GLY A 514 26.43 11.48 36.70
C GLY A 514 26.45 13.01 36.62
N GLN A 515 27.63 13.61 36.39
CA GLN A 515 27.77 15.06 36.29
C GLN A 515 27.12 15.60 35.00
N PRO A 516 26.51 16.81 35.03
CA PRO A 516 26.02 17.46 33.82
C PRO A 516 27.12 17.63 32.78
N VAL A 517 26.82 17.35 31.51
CA VAL A 517 27.68 17.71 30.38
C VAL A 517 26.96 18.73 29.49
N PRO A 518 27.67 19.60 28.75
CA PRO A 518 27.03 20.57 27.87
C PRO A 518 26.25 19.88 26.75
N TYR A 519 25.08 20.43 26.41
CA TYR A 519 24.46 20.19 25.11
C TYR A 519 24.94 21.28 24.16
N THR A 520 25.95 20.97 23.35
CA THR A 520 26.75 21.95 22.61
C THR A 520 25.93 22.58 21.48
N GLY A 521 25.94 23.92 21.40
CA GLY A 521 25.23 24.70 20.37
C GLY A 521 23.75 24.96 20.65
N TYR A 522 23.24 24.44 21.77
CA TYR A 522 21.87 24.60 22.18
C TYR A 522 21.63 25.93 22.92
N THR A 523 20.44 26.50 22.73
CA THR A 523 19.94 27.67 23.48
C THR A 523 18.71 27.27 24.28
N ALA A 524 18.82 27.32 25.61
CA ALA A 524 17.76 26.95 26.55
C ALA A 524 16.65 28.00 26.68
N GLY A 525 15.53 27.61 27.29
CA GLY A 525 14.39 28.46 27.62
C GLY A 525 13.36 28.60 26.50
N LYS A 526 13.30 27.63 25.58
CA LYS A 526 12.41 27.61 24.42
C LYS A 526 11.30 26.60 24.62
N ASP A 527 10.12 26.86 24.04
CA ASP A 527 9.17 25.78 23.79
C ASP A 527 9.76 24.86 22.70
N TYR A 528 10.09 23.62 23.06
CA TYR A 528 10.72 22.70 22.10
C TYR A 528 9.86 22.49 20.85
N VAL A 529 8.53 22.48 20.96
CA VAL A 529 7.66 22.27 19.80
C VAL A 529 7.57 23.55 18.98
N HIS A 530 7.15 24.66 19.59
CA HIS A 530 6.77 25.88 18.88
C HIS A 530 7.95 26.81 18.55
N ASP A 531 9.04 26.78 19.32
CA ASP A 531 10.21 27.65 19.10
C ASP A 531 11.41 26.90 18.48
N TYR A 532 11.31 25.58 18.29
CA TYR A 532 12.42 24.75 17.81
C TYR A 532 12.00 23.70 16.76
N GLN A 533 11.25 22.66 17.13
CA GLN A 533 10.91 21.52 16.26
C GLN A 533 10.10 21.95 15.02
N ALA A 534 8.97 22.63 15.20
CA ALA A 534 8.13 23.06 14.08
C ALA A 534 8.82 24.13 13.21
N PRO A 535 9.48 25.17 13.76
CA PRO A 535 10.30 26.08 12.96
C PRO A 535 11.39 25.39 12.14
N GLN A 536 12.06 24.35 12.66
CA GLN A 536 13.04 23.57 11.89
C GLN A 536 12.41 22.88 10.68
N MET A 537 11.25 22.24 10.86
CA MET A 537 10.54 21.61 9.74
C MET A 537 10.11 22.64 8.69
N LEU A 538 9.62 23.81 9.13
CA LEU A 538 9.26 24.92 8.23
C LEU A 538 10.47 25.49 7.46
N GLU A 539 11.64 25.61 8.11
CA GLU A 539 12.90 25.97 7.42
C GLU A 539 13.25 24.97 6.31
N LEU A 540 13.06 23.67 6.57
CA LEU A 540 13.28 22.62 5.57
C LEU A 540 12.29 22.74 4.39
N ILE A 541 11.00 22.92 4.70
CA ILE A 541 9.93 23.08 3.71
C ILE A 541 10.21 24.28 2.79
N HIS A 542 10.41 25.46 3.37
CA HIS A 542 10.56 26.71 2.60
C HIS A 542 11.93 26.88 1.96
N GLY A 543 12.98 26.32 2.57
CA GLY A 543 14.37 26.50 2.14
C GLY A 543 14.84 25.48 1.10
N TYR A 544 14.27 24.27 1.08
CA TYR A 544 14.84 23.15 0.34
C TYR A 544 13.87 22.47 -0.63
N ASP A 545 12.56 22.71 -0.48
CA ASP A 545 11.47 22.11 -1.26
C ASP A 545 11.54 20.56 -1.29
N PRO A 546 11.52 19.86 -0.14
CA PRO A 546 11.46 18.40 -0.12
C PRO A 546 10.14 17.91 -0.75
N GLU A 547 10.22 16.78 -1.45
CA GLU A 547 9.07 16.05 -2.02
C GLU A 547 8.57 14.95 -1.08
N ILE A 548 9.38 14.56 -0.08
CA ILE A 548 9.02 13.64 1.00
C ILE A 548 9.45 14.25 2.33
N ILE A 549 8.54 14.30 3.30
CA ILE A 549 8.87 14.46 4.72
C ILE A 549 8.67 13.10 5.40
N TRP A 550 9.77 12.51 5.86
CA TRP A 550 9.77 11.23 6.55
C TRP A 550 10.00 11.49 8.04
N CYS A 551 8.92 11.68 8.80
CA CYS A 551 9.00 11.89 10.24
C CYS A 551 9.36 10.60 10.95
N ASP A 552 9.80 10.67 12.21
CA ASP A 552 10.05 9.47 12.99
C ASP A 552 9.65 9.62 14.45
N ILE A 553 9.28 8.47 15.03
CA ILE A 553 8.78 8.27 16.40
C ILE A 553 7.42 8.94 16.70
N GLY A 554 7.25 10.22 16.38
CA GLY A 554 6.09 11.02 16.76
C GLY A 554 6.26 11.70 18.13
N GLY A 555 5.19 11.78 18.92
CA GLY A 555 5.19 12.42 20.24
C GLY A 555 4.71 13.88 20.20
N ALA A 556 5.20 14.73 21.13
CA ALA A 556 4.83 16.15 21.20
C ALA A 556 5.16 16.88 19.89
N ASN A 557 4.17 17.55 19.30
CA ASN A 557 4.27 18.09 17.95
C ASN A 557 3.31 19.27 17.69
N ASP A 558 3.55 19.96 16.57
CA ASP A 558 2.65 20.93 15.93
C ASP A 558 2.42 20.54 14.45
N SER A 559 2.35 19.22 14.20
CA SER A 559 2.38 18.65 12.84
C SER A 559 1.17 19.05 12.01
N LEU A 560 0.01 19.32 12.62
CA LEU A 560 -1.17 19.82 11.90
C LEU A 560 -0.86 21.14 11.17
N HIS A 561 -0.20 22.08 11.83
CA HIS A 561 0.19 23.35 11.21
C HIS A 561 1.32 23.17 10.20
N VAL A 562 2.36 22.39 10.55
CA VAL A 562 3.51 22.16 9.67
C VAL A 562 3.08 21.48 8.37
N LEU A 563 2.23 20.45 8.43
CA LEU A 563 1.80 19.72 7.23
C LEU A 563 0.77 20.49 6.39
N ALA A 564 -0.11 21.28 7.02
CA ALA A 564 -0.96 22.21 6.28
C ALA A 564 -0.11 23.19 5.45
N GLU A 565 0.94 23.76 6.06
CA GLU A 565 1.88 24.63 5.36
C GLU A 565 2.68 23.89 4.29
N TYR A 566 3.15 22.67 4.56
CA TYR A 566 3.86 21.84 3.59
C TYR A 566 3.05 21.63 2.29
N PHE A 567 1.79 21.22 2.44
CA PHE A 567 0.90 20.97 1.31
C PHE A 567 0.51 22.26 0.60
N ASN A 568 0.25 23.34 1.35
CA ASN A 568 -0.07 24.65 0.78
C ASN A 568 1.13 25.25 0.04
N HIS A 569 2.33 25.18 0.61
CA HIS A 569 3.57 25.63 -0.02
C HIS A 569 3.80 24.91 -1.34
N ALA A 570 3.67 23.58 -1.36
CA ALA A 570 3.86 22.77 -2.57
C ALA A 570 2.82 23.06 -3.68
N LYS A 571 1.54 23.15 -3.32
CA LYS A 571 0.46 23.36 -4.29
C LYS A 571 0.38 24.79 -4.83
N ASN A 572 0.78 25.79 -4.03
CA ASN A 572 0.67 27.21 -4.38
C ASN A 572 1.90 27.75 -5.12
N ARG A 573 2.89 26.90 -5.45
CA ARG A 573 4.02 27.26 -6.32
C ARG A 573 3.54 27.66 -7.71
N ALA A 574 4.34 28.47 -8.40
CA ALA A 574 4.11 28.79 -9.82
C ALA A 574 4.04 27.53 -10.71
N ARG A 575 4.78 26.49 -10.32
CA ARG A 575 4.66 25.13 -10.85
C ARG A 575 4.39 24.22 -9.66
N PRO A 576 3.11 23.87 -9.40
CA PRO A 576 2.75 22.97 -8.31
C PRO A 576 3.56 21.68 -8.39
N VAL A 577 3.92 21.15 -7.23
CA VAL A 577 4.53 19.84 -7.11
C VAL A 577 3.72 19.00 -6.14
N ASP A 578 3.64 17.71 -6.42
CA ASP A 578 3.03 16.73 -5.53
C ASP A 578 4.07 16.30 -4.49
N VAL A 579 3.69 16.34 -3.21
CA VAL A 579 4.56 16.01 -2.07
C VAL A 579 3.95 14.87 -1.25
N THR A 580 4.71 14.29 -0.30
CA THR A 580 4.14 13.25 0.58
C THR A 580 4.76 13.19 1.98
N VAL A 581 4.03 12.58 2.93
CA VAL A 581 4.43 12.41 4.34
C VAL A 581 4.08 11.01 4.90
N ASN A 582 4.96 10.44 5.71
CA ASN A 582 4.73 9.13 6.35
C ASN A 582 3.84 9.21 7.62
N ASN A 583 3.57 8.06 8.22
CA ASN A 583 2.71 7.89 9.41
C ASN A 583 3.37 8.12 10.77
N ARG A 584 4.49 8.86 10.84
CA ARG A 584 5.27 9.01 12.08
C ARG A 584 5.38 10.47 12.56
N SER A 585 4.45 11.32 12.13
CA SER A 585 4.42 12.76 12.47
C SER A 585 3.75 13.07 13.82
N GLY A 586 3.27 12.06 14.56
CA GLY A 586 2.60 12.24 15.85
C GLY A 586 1.14 12.73 15.76
N ILE A 587 0.52 12.58 14.59
CA ILE A 587 -0.90 12.85 14.33
C ILE A 587 -1.53 11.67 13.57
N ASP A 588 -2.85 11.61 13.50
CA ASP A 588 -3.57 10.50 12.85
C ASP A 588 -3.37 10.49 11.33
N PHE A 589 -3.40 11.66 10.69
CA PHE A 589 -3.27 11.78 9.25
C PHE A 589 -1.87 11.41 8.72
N HIS A 590 -1.83 10.69 7.60
CA HIS A 590 -0.63 10.35 6.83
C HIS A 590 -0.97 9.90 5.40
N ASP A 591 0.00 9.98 4.48
CA ASP A 591 -0.18 9.51 3.10
C ASP A 591 0.15 8.03 2.92
N PHE A 592 1.09 7.50 3.71
CA PHE A 592 1.54 6.11 3.65
C PHE A 592 2.07 5.62 5.01
N THR A 593 1.95 4.32 5.25
CA THR A 593 2.45 3.67 6.46
C THR A 593 3.85 3.10 6.28
N THR A 594 4.60 2.89 7.38
CA THR A 594 6.01 2.49 7.35
C THR A 594 6.35 1.27 8.21
N PRO A 595 6.01 0.03 7.76
CA PRO A 595 6.41 -1.19 8.44
C PRO A 595 7.94 -1.40 8.32
N GLU A 596 8.66 -1.16 9.42
CA GLU A 596 10.11 -1.27 9.49
C GLU A 596 10.56 -2.73 9.49
N TYR A 597 11.61 -3.07 8.71
CA TYR A 597 12.17 -4.43 8.56
C TYR A 597 11.17 -5.53 8.19
N THR A 598 9.95 -5.16 7.83
CA THR A 598 8.82 -6.08 7.67
C THR A 598 8.07 -5.82 6.37
N THR A 599 7.46 -6.89 5.86
CA THR A 599 6.54 -6.90 4.73
C THR A 599 5.21 -7.51 5.21
N TYR A 600 4.17 -7.41 4.41
CA TYR A 600 2.89 -8.04 4.68
C TYR A 600 2.81 -9.42 4.05
N ASP A 601 1.93 -10.31 4.52
CA ASP A 601 1.72 -11.60 3.85
C ASP A 601 0.87 -11.47 2.57
N ASN A 602 0.07 -10.41 2.49
CA ASN A 602 -0.92 -10.18 1.43
C ASN A 602 -0.84 -8.74 0.91
N THR A 603 -1.56 -8.48 -0.19
CA THR A 603 -1.73 -7.13 -0.74
C THR A 603 -2.34 -6.19 0.30
N VAL A 604 -1.74 -5.02 0.48
CA VAL A 604 -2.34 -3.89 1.21
C VAL A 604 -2.74 -2.82 0.21
N VAL A 605 -4.03 -2.45 0.19
CA VAL A 605 -4.55 -1.48 -0.78
C VAL A 605 -4.08 -0.06 -0.46
N ALA A 606 -4.05 0.31 0.83
CA ALA A 606 -3.45 1.56 1.28
C ALA A 606 -1.95 1.58 0.94
N LYS A 607 -1.41 2.76 0.64
CA LYS A 607 0.00 2.87 0.29
C LYS A 607 0.87 2.70 1.53
N TRP A 608 1.99 2.00 1.37
CA TRP A 608 2.96 1.76 2.43
C TRP A 608 4.39 1.70 1.85
N GLU A 609 5.37 1.86 2.73
CA GLU A 609 6.79 1.79 2.42
C GLU A 609 7.54 1.02 3.51
N SER A 610 8.21 -0.08 3.15
CA SER A 610 9.13 -0.73 4.08
C SER A 610 10.49 -0.04 4.06
N SER A 611 11.08 0.16 5.23
CA SER A 611 12.47 0.62 5.36
C SER A 611 13.32 -0.39 6.13
N ARG A 612 14.60 -0.49 5.74
CA ARG A 612 15.63 -1.22 6.50
C ARG A 612 17.04 -0.88 6.02
N GLY A 613 18.03 -1.11 6.88
CA GLY A 613 19.45 -1.06 6.55
C GLY A 613 19.89 -2.13 5.55
N LEU A 614 20.83 -1.74 4.68
CA LEU A 614 21.68 -2.69 3.97
C LEU A 614 22.61 -3.43 4.95
N ASP A 615 23.02 -2.78 6.05
CA ASP A 615 23.35 -3.50 7.29
C ASP A 615 22.01 -3.98 7.90
N PRO A 616 21.76 -5.29 8.01
CA PRO A 616 20.47 -5.80 8.47
C PRO A 616 20.07 -5.40 9.90
N PHE A 617 20.98 -4.78 10.68
CA PHE A 617 20.76 -4.45 12.08
C PHE A 617 21.19 -3.02 12.43
N SER A 618 21.36 -2.14 11.44
CA SER A 618 21.74 -0.74 11.67
C SER A 618 21.40 0.11 10.45
N TYR A 619 20.96 1.35 10.68
CA TYR A 619 20.89 2.34 9.61
C TYR A 619 22.22 3.12 9.50
N GLY A 620 22.70 3.64 10.64
CA GLY A 620 23.99 4.31 10.70
C GLY A 620 25.15 3.36 10.40
N TYR A 621 26.26 3.91 9.89
CA TYR A 621 27.46 3.12 9.61
C TYR A 621 27.97 2.42 10.89
N ASN A 622 28.12 1.09 10.84
CA ASN A 622 28.75 0.31 11.88
C ASN A 622 30.09 -0.27 11.40
N ARG A 623 31.20 0.24 11.93
CA ARG A 623 32.56 -0.22 11.58
C ARG A 623 32.85 -1.65 11.99
N ALA A 624 32.08 -2.19 12.94
CA ALA A 624 32.24 -3.56 13.40
C ALA A 624 31.59 -4.58 12.45
N THR A 625 30.62 -4.16 11.63
CA THR A 625 29.93 -5.06 10.70
C THR A 625 30.88 -5.48 9.59
N PRO A 626 31.21 -6.78 9.47
CA PRO A 626 32.03 -7.26 8.36
C PRO A 626 31.23 -7.24 7.05
N ASP A 627 31.90 -7.08 5.91
CA ASP A 627 31.27 -7.04 4.58
C ASP A 627 30.33 -8.23 4.31
N SER A 628 30.62 -9.41 4.87
CA SER A 628 29.80 -10.62 4.73
C SER A 628 28.48 -10.60 5.51
N ALA A 629 28.29 -9.64 6.41
CA ALA A 629 27.06 -9.49 7.21
C ALA A 629 26.07 -8.47 6.61
N TYR A 630 26.48 -7.73 5.59
CA TYR A 630 25.58 -6.89 4.80
C TYR A 630 24.66 -7.75 3.94
N MET A 631 23.46 -7.24 3.64
CA MET A 631 22.58 -7.89 2.68
C MET A 631 23.29 -8.09 1.34
N THR A 632 23.08 -9.25 0.76
CA THR A 632 23.42 -9.54 -0.63
C THR A 632 22.45 -8.80 -1.56
N ALA A 633 22.86 -8.57 -2.82
CA ALA A 633 21.95 -8.00 -3.81
C ALA A 633 20.77 -8.93 -4.12
N GLU A 634 20.91 -10.25 -3.89
CA GLU A 634 19.79 -11.19 -3.99
C GLU A 634 18.70 -10.88 -2.96
N GLU A 635 19.07 -10.71 -1.69
CA GLU A 635 18.14 -10.37 -0.60
C GLU A 635 17.49 -9.00 -0.82
N VAL A 636 18.25 -8.02 -1.35
CA VAL A 636 17.71 -6.70 -1.70
C VAL A 636 16.67 -6.82 -2.81
N VAL A 637 16.98 -7.53 -3.90
CA VAL A 637 16.05 -7.72 -5.03
C VAL A 637 14.83 -8.54 -4.63
N HIS A 638 14.99 -9.59 -3.81
CA HIS A 638 13.86 -10.37 -3.29
C HIS A 638 12.94 -9.52 -2.44
N SER A 639 13.50 -8.70 -1.54
CA SER A 639 12.73 -7.77 -0.71
C SER A 639 11.95 -6.78 -1.58
N LEU A 640 12.63 -6.15 -2.55
CA LEU A 640 12.00 -5.21 -3.48
C LEU A 640 10.81 -5.82 -4.22
N VAL A 641 10.99 -7.00 -4.82
CA VAL A 641 9.95 -7.68 -5.61
C VAL A 641 8.77 -8.11 -4.72
N ASP A 642 9.04 -8.61 -3.51
CA ASP A 642 8.00 -8.98 -2.55
C ASP A 642 7.15 -7.77 -2.16
N ILE A 643 7.81 -6.69 -1.73
CA ILE A 643 7.18 -5.44 -1.29
C ILE A 643 6.34 -4.82 -2.42
N VAL A 644 6.90 -4.71 -3.63
CA VAL A 644 6.21 -4.09 -4.78
C VAL A 644 4.99 -4.89 -5.21
N SER A 645 5.06 -6.23 -5.18
CA SER A 645 3.90 -7.09 -5.51
C SER A 645 2.73 -6.89 -4.56
N LYS A 646 3.00 -6.41 -3.34
CA LYS A 646 2.03 -6.15 -2.27
C LYS A 646 1.69 -4.66 -2.13
N ASN A 647 1.96 -3.87 -3.18
CA ASN A 647 1.69 -2.43 -3.30
C ASN A 647 2.65 -1.50 -2.52
N GLY A 648 3.70 -2.03 -1.90
CA GLY A 648 4.65 -1.23 -1.14
C GLY A 648 5.71 -0.53 -1.99
N ASN A 649 6.40 0.43 -1.38
CA ASN A 649 7.73 0.88 -1.80
C ASN A 649 8.80 0.32 -0.86
N PHE A 650 10.04 0.20 -1.35
CA PHE A 650 11.18 -0.21 -0.54
C PHE A 650 12.19 0.94 -0.44
N LEU A 651 12.41 1.42 0.79
CA LEU A 651 13.38 2.43 1.14
C LEU A 651 14.60 1.76 1.80
N LEU A 652 15.62 1.47 0.99
CA LEU A 652 16.82 0.78 1.44
C LEU A 652 17.82 1.79 1.99
N ASP A 653 18.24 1.61 3.24
CA ASP A 653 19.17 2.50 3.89
C ASP A 653 20.65 2.16 3.63
N ILE A 654 21.45 3.22 3.50
CA ILE A 654 22.89 3.18 3.63
C ILE A 654 23.37 4.07 4.79
N GLY A 655 24.45 3.65 5.43
CA GLY A 655 25.18 4.42 6.44
C GLY A 655 26.54 4.90 5.93
N PRO A 656 26.70 6.17 5.53
CA PRO A 656 27.99 6.75 5.16
C PRO A 656 28.92 6.93 6.38
N ARG A 657 30.24 6.95 6.12
CA ARG A 657 31.26 7.26 7.12
C ARG A 657 31.24 8.76 7.46
N ALA A 658 31.79 9.15 8.62
CA ALA A 658 31.90 10.56 9.02
C ALA A 658 32.62 11.48 8.02
N ASP A 659 33.53 10.95 7.20
CA ASP A 659 34.22 11.71 6.15
C ASP A 659 33.34 11.95 4.92
N GLY A 660 32.15 11.34 4.84
CA GLY A 660 31.22 11.44 3.71
C GLY A 660 31.40 10.37 2.63
N THR A 661 32.30 9.41 2.82
CA THR A 661 32.42 8.27 1.89
C THR A 661 31.42 7.17 2.22
N ILE A 662 30.85 6.56 1.17
CA ILE A 662 29.98 5.39 1.29
C ILE A 662 30.86 4.13 1.27
N PRO A 663 30.74 3.19 2.24
CA PRO A 663 31.51 1.94 2.25
C PRO A 663 31.40 1.16 0.93
N GLU A 664 32.52 0.60 0.46
CA GLU A 664 32.60 -0.05 -0.87
C GLU A 664 31.64 -1.23 -1.02
N ILE A 665 31.42 -2.00 0.05
CA ILE A 665 30.44 -3.09 0.07
C ILE A 665 29.03 -2.55 -0.23
N MET A 666 28.64 -1.41 0.34
CA MET A 666 27.34 -0.81 0.10
C MET A 666 27.22 -0.35 -1.36
N GLN A 667 28.26 0.32 -1.89
CA GLN A 667 28.28 0.74 -3.30
C GLN A 667 28.18 -0.45 -4.26
N THR A 668 28.88 -1.55 -3.94
CA THR A 668 28.85 -2.78 -4.74
C THR A 668 27.44 -3.36 -4.77
N ARG A 669 26.78 -3.52 -3.62
CA ARG A 669 25.41 -4.06 -3.54
C ARG A 669 24.39 -3.16 -4.25
N LEU A 670 24.53 -1.85 -4.12
CA LEU A 670 23.68 -0.90 -4.84
C LEU A 670 23.83 -1.04 -6.35
N ARG A 671 25.06 -1.09 -6.89
CA ARG A 671 25.30 -1.27 -8.33
C ARG A 671 24.81 -2.64 -8.83
N GLU A 672 25.01 -3.71 -8.06
CA GLU A 672 24.51 -5.05 -8.42
C GLU A 672 22.97 -5.09 -8.48
N THR A 673 22.29 -4.44 -7.54
CA THR A 673 20.82 -4.26 -7.56
C THR A 673 20.40 -3.45 -8.77
N GLY A 674 21.10 -2.35 -9.05
CA GLY A 674 20.88 -1.50 -10.22
C GLY A 674 21.06 -2.23 -11.54
N ASP A 675 22.05 -3.12 -11.66
CA ASP A 675 22.25 -3.94 -12.85
C ASP A 675 21.08 -4.91 -13.09
N TRP A 676 20.46 -5.44 -12.02
CA TRP A 676 19.21 -6.20 -12.15
C TRP A 676 18.04 -5.32 -12.59
N LEU A 677 17.91 -4.12 -12.02
CA LEU A 677 16.84 -3.15 -12.35
C LEU A 677 16.96 -2.58 -13.77
N LYS A 678 18.16 -2.43 -14.33
CA LYS A 678 18.34 -2.04 -15.74
C LYS A 678 17.69 -3.03 -16.71
N VAL A 679 17.66 -4.32 -16.35
CA VAL A 679 17.05 -5.38 -17.17
C VAL A 679 15.57 -5.57 -16.83
N ASN A 680 15.23 -5.54 -15.54
CA ASN A 680 13.92 -5.98 -15.04
C ASN A 680 13.03 -4.84 -14.51
N GLY A 681 13.51 -3.60 -14.50
CA GLY A 681 12.85 -2.46 -13.87
C GLY A 681 11.49 -2.12 -14.45
N GLU A 682 11.23 -2.47 -15.71
CA GLU A 682 9.91 -2.33 -16.34
C GLU A 682 8.80 -3.12 -15.58
N ALA A 683 9.18 -4.22 -14.91
CA ALA A 683 8.29 -5.05 -14.10
C ALA A 683 8.21 -4.58 -12.63
N VAL A 684 8.82 -3.44 -12.30
CA VAL A 684 8.85 -2.83 -10.98
C VAL A 684 8.25 -1.44 -11.06
N TYR A 685 8.89 -0.52 -11.78
CA TYR A 685 8.44 0.86 -11.95
C TYR A 685 7.16 0.93 -12.77
N ASP A 686 6.31 1.93 -12.45
CA ASP A 686 5.01 2.17 -13.09
C ASP A 686 4.04 0.98 -13.05
N THR A 687 4.33 -0.03 -12.24
CA THR A 687 3.45 -1.18 -12.03
C THR A 687 2.51 -0.94 -10.85
N THR A 688 1.49 -1.77 -10.76
CA THR A 688 0.65 -1.95 -9.59
C THR A 688 0.57 -3.43 -9.23
N TYR A 689 0.03 -3.73 -8.04
CA TYR A 689 -0.23 -5.09 -7.60
C TYR A 689 -1.31 -5.74 -8.47
N TRP A 690 -1.27 -7.07 -8.58
CA TRP A 690 -2.39 -7.79 -9.18
C TRP A 690 -3.52 -7.92 -8.15
N SER A 691 -4.71 -7.43 -8.50
CA SER A 691 -5.85 -7.35 -7.57
C SER A 691 -6.36 -8.70 -7.06
N ARG A 692 -5.95 -9.82 -7.67
CA ARG A 692 -6.38 -11.16 -7.26
C ARG A 692 -5.46 -11.79 -6.23
N MET A 693 -4.14 -11.64 -6.41
CA MET A 693 -3.12 -12.17 -5.52
C MET A 693 -1.77 -11.51 -5.82
N ALA A 694 -1.05 -11.11 -4.77
CA ALA A 694 0.32 -10.62 -4.91
C ALA A 694 1.33 -11.74 -5.16
N GLN A 695 1.07 -12.95 -4.63
CA GLN A 695 2.02 -14.06 -4.62
C GLN A 695 1.35 -15.42 -4.85
N LEU A 696 2.15 -16.40 -5.27
CA LEU A 696 1.75 -17.79 -5.38
C LEU A 696 2.85 -18.70 -4.81
N GLY A 697 2.56 -19.29 -3.65
CA GLY A 697 3.58 -19.96 -2.84
C GLY A 697 4.65 -18.97 -2.38
N ASP A 698 5.84 -19.49 -2.08
CA ASP A 698 6.99 -18.68 -1.68
C ASP A 698 7.76 -18.15 -2.89
N ASP A 699 7.65 -18.83 -4.03
CA ASP A 699 8.52 -18.63 -5.19
C ASP A 699 8.08 -17.53 -6.16
N LEU A 700 6.77 -17.24 -6.26
CA LEU A 700 6.24 -16.37 -7.30
C LEU A 700 5.61 -15.10 -6.74
N ARG A 701 5.89 -13.96 -7.40
CA ARG A 701 5.25 -12.66 -7.18
C ARG A 701 4.69 -12.10 -8.49
N PHE A 702 3.67 -11.26 -8.39
CA PHE A 702 2.99 -10.69 -9.55
C PHE A 702 2.91 -9.17 -9.48
N THR A 703 3.09 -8.55 -10.65
CA THR A 703 2.90 -7.11 -10.84
C THR A 703 2.24 -6.89 -12.20
N VAL A 704 1.54 -5.77 -12.33
CA VAL A 704 0.80 -5.41 -13.53
C VAL A 704 1.22 -4.03 -13.96
N ARG A 705 1.62 -3.87 -15.23
CA ARG A 705 1.71 -2.55 -15.86
C ARG A 705 0.39 -2.30 -16.58
N PRO A 706 -0.45 -1.36 -16.10
CA PRO A 706 -1.81 -1.17 -16.62
C PRO A 706 -1.85 -1.03 -18.14
N ASP A 707 -2.79 -1.71 -18.79
CA ASP A 707 -3.00 -1.72 -20.25
C ASP A 707 -1.80 -2.17 -21.12
N GLU A 708 -0.72 -2.68 -20.53
CA GLU A 708 0.50 -3.05 -21.26
C GLU A 708 0.92 -4.51 -21.05
N ALA A 709 1.14 -4.92 -19.81
CA ALA A 709 1.72 -6.24 -19.54
C ALA A 709 1.45 -6.75 -18.12
N PHE A 710 1.50 -8.07 -18.01
CA PHE A 710 1.50 -8.80 -16.74
C PHE A 710 2.86 -9.45 -16.50
N TYR A 711 3.41 -9.31 -15.30
CA TYR A 711 4.71 -9.85 -14.94
C TYR A 711 4.62 -10.93 -13.87
N ILE A 712 5.37 -12.00 -14.08
CA ILE A 712 5.56 -13.09 -13.12
C ILE A 712 7.02 -13.08 -12.72
N HIS A 713 7.27 -12.81 -11.45
CA HIS A 713 8.61 -12.80 -10.86
C HIS A 713 8.86 -14.14 -10.18
N SER A 714 9.88 -14.87 -10.60
CA SER A 714 10.31 -16.11 -9.96
C SER A 714 11.54 -15.85 -9.10
N LEU A 715 11.37 -15.94 -7.78
CA LEU A 715 12.41 -15.71 -6.77
C LEU A 715 13.44 -16.85 -6.70
N VAL A 716 13.13 -17.99 -7.33
CA VAL A 716 14.02 -19.14 -7.46
C VAL A 716 14.34 -19.38 -8.92
N ARG A 717 15.50 -20.00 -9.19
CA ARG A 717 15.86 -20.35 -10.55
C ARG A 717 14.85 -21.34 -11.14
N PRO A 718 14.16 -21.01 -12.24
CA PRO A 718 13.14 -21.90 -12.79
C PRO A 718 13.76 -23.18 -13.36
N GLY A 719 12.99 -24.27 -13.31
CA GLY A 719 13.28 -25.52 -14.01
C GLY A 719 13.12 -25.39 -15.53
N ALA A 720 13.20 -26.50 -16.26
CA ALA A 720 12.98 -26.50 -17.72
C ALA A 720 11.54 -26.06 -18.12
N LYS A 721 10.61 -26.07 -17.16
CA LYS A 721 9.27 -25.51 -17.28
C LYS A 721 8.95 -24.68 -16.05
N LEU A 722 8.25 -23.56 -16.27
CA LEU A 722 7.58 -22.81 -15.22
C LEU A 722 6.08 -23.08 -15.33
N THR A 723 5.47 -23.58 -14.26
CA THR A 723 4.02 -23.77 -14.17
C THR A 723 3.45 -22.76 -13.19
N VAL A 724 2.49 -21.96 -13.65
CA VAL A 724 1.80 -20.95 -12.85
C VAL A 724 0.34 -21.36 -12.73
N PRO A 725 -0.05 -22.06 -11.64
CA PRO A 725 -1.43 -22.49 -11.41
C PRO A 725 -2.31 -21.33 -10.88
N ALA A 726 -2.32 -20.23 -11.61
CA ALA A 726 -3.12 -19.05 -11.36
C ALA A 726 -3.76 -18.57 -12.67
N PRO A 727 -4.90 -17.86 -12.61
CA PRO A 727 -5.60 -17.35 -13.79
C PRO A 727 -4.89 -16.11 -14.37
N VAL A 728 -3.63 -16.27 -14.78
CA VAL A 728 -2.82 -15.22 -15.40
C VAL A 728 -3.56 -14.67 -16.63
N PRO A 729 -3.65 -13.34 -16.82
CA PRO A 729 -4.34 -12.73 -17.95
C PRO A 729 -3.56 -12.89 -19.26
N VAL A 730 -3.54 -14.11 -19.80
CA VAL A 730 -2.87 -14.48 -21.05
C VAL A 730 -3.88 -15.04 -22.06
N ARG A 731 -3.72 -14.64 -23.33
CA ARG A 731 -4.61 -15.00 -24.44
C ARG A 731 -3.82 -15.51 -25.64
N ALA A 732 -4.50 -16.25 -26.51
CA ALA A 732 -3.95 -16.59 -27.82
C ALA A 732 -3.58 -15.30 -28.58
N GLY A 733 -2.37 -15.25 -29.12
CA GLY A 733 -1.79 -14.07 -29.76
C GLY A 733 -0.88 -13.24 -28.86
N ASP A 734 -1.02 -13.33 -27.53
CA ASP A 734 -0.07 -12.68 -26.61
C ASP A 734 1.31 -13.32 -26.72
N LYS A 735 2.32 -12.53 -26.35
CA LYS A 735 3.72 -12.95 -26.38
C LYS A 735 4.20 -13.15 -24.95
N VAL A 736 4.72 -14.34 -24.67
CA VAL A 736 5.42 -14.61 -23.40
C VAL A 736 6.92 -14.52 -23.66
N THR A 737 7.59 -13.67 -22.90
CA THR A 737 9.05 -13.49 -22.92
C THR A 737 9.61 -13.56 -21.51
N MET A 738 10.93 -13.60 -21.37
CA MET A 738 11.60 -13.36 -20.10
C MET A 738 12.51 -12.15 -20.28
N LEU A 739 12.45 -11.20 -19.36
CA LEU A 739 13.31 -10.02 -19.40
C LEU A 739 14.79 -10.46 -19.35
N GLY A 740 15.63 -9.80 -20.16
CA GLY A 740 17.01 -10.23 -20.39
C GLY A 740 17.19 -11.41 -21.35
N HIS A 741 16.12 -11.94 -21.94
CA HIS A 741 16.18 -12.99 -22.97
C HIS A 741 15.49 -12.57 -24.27
N ASP A 742 16.27 -12.45 -25.34
CA ASP A 742 15.83 -11.85 -26.62
C ASP A 742 14.85 -12.69 -27.45
N ARG A 743 14.50 -13.91 -27.01
CA ARG A 743 13.61 -14.80 -27.75
C ARG A 743 12.27 -15.01 -27.03
N PRO A 744 11.15 -15.06 -27.78
CA PRO A 744 9.87 -15.50 -27.22
C PRO A 744 9.98 -16.92 -26.65
N LEU A 745 9.25 -17.15 -25.57
CA LEU A 745 9.14 -18.47 -24.95
C LEU A 745 7.94 -19.21 -25.51
N THR A 746 8.06 -20.53 -25.60
CA THR A 746 6.92 -21.39 -25.92
C THR A 746 6.08 -21.57 -24.67
N TRP A 747 4.76 -21.47 -24.82
CA TRP A 747 3.84 -21.57 -23.69
C TRP A 747 2.50 -22.18 -24.09
N THR A 748 1.80 -22.73 -23.11
CA THR A 748 0.43 -23.25 -23.25
C THR A 748 -0.37 -22.94 -22.00
N VAL A 749 -1.69 -22.90 -22.12
CA VAL A 749 -2.60 -22.87 -20.96
C VAL A 749 -3.31 -24.21 -20.89
N THR A 750 -3.12 -24.95 -19.78
CA THR A 750 -3.74 -26.26 -19.56
C THR A 750 -4.38 -26.28 -18.17
N GLY A 751 -5.67 -26.63 -18.09
CA GLY A 751 -6.40 -26.65 -16.81
C GLY A 751 -6.45 -25.30 -16.10
N GLY A 752 -6.33 -24.18 -16.84
CA GLY A 752 -6.26 -22.83 -16.28
C GLY A 752 -4.89 -22.43 -15.72
N SER A 753 -3.87 -23.30 -15.84
CA SER A 753 -2.48 -22.98 -15.49
C SER A 753 -1.69 -22.57 -16.72
N LEU A 754 -0.89 -21.52 -16.61
CA LEU A 754 0.11 -21.17 -17.63
C LEU A 754 1.33 -22.06 -17.47
N VAL A 755 1.76 -22.72 -18.54
CA VAL A 755 2.98 -23.53 -18.59
C VAL A 755 3.91 -22.92 -19.63
N VAL A 756 5.10 -22.48 -19.20
CA VAL A 756 6.12 -21.86 -20.05
C VAL A 756 7.33 -22.79 -20.14
N ASP A 757 7.78 -23.08 -21.35
CA ASP A 757 9.05 -23.79 -21.56
C ASP A 757 10.22 -22.80 -21.36
N VAL A 758 11.12 -23.11 -20.44
CA VAL A 758 12.23 -22.24 -20.05
C VAL A 758 13.56 -22.87 -20.48
N PRO A 759 14.04 -22.57 -21.71
CA PRO A 759 15.28 -23.14 -22.22
C PRO A 759 16.47 -22.76 -21.32
N GLU A 760 17.53 -23.56 -21.36
CA GLU A 760 18.72 -23.30 -20.53
C GLU A 760 19.31 -21.90 -20.73
N ALA A 761 19.27 -21.37 -21.97
CA ALA A 761 19.72 -20.01 -22.26
C ALA A 761 18.92 -18.95 -21.48
N ALA A 762 17.59 -19.07 -21.40
CA ALA A 762 16.77 -18.17 -20.60
C ALA A 762 17.09 -18.32 -19.10
N ARG A 763 17.20 -19.55 -18.60
CA ARG A 763 17.54 -19.81 -17.19
C ARG A 763 18.92 -19.26 -16.77
N LYS A 764 19.86 -19.12 -17.71
CA LYS A 764 21.20 -18.54 -17.47
C LYS A 764 21.23 -17.02 -17.65
N ALA A 765 20.27 -16.45 -18.37
CA ALA A 765 20.22 -15.01 -18.63
C ALA A 765 19.72 -14.21 -17.42
N GLY A 766 18.82 -14.79 -16.61
CA GLY A 766 18.37 -14.17 -15.36
C GLY A 766 19.33 -14.39 -14.18
N ARG A 767 19.27 -13.49 -13.20
CA ARG A 767 20.01 -13.51 -11.93
C ARG A 767 19.08 -13.02 -10.81
N TYR A 768 19.20 -13.58 -9.61
CA TYR A 768 18.39 -13.28 -8.41
C TYR A 768 16.89 -13.56 -8.53
N VAL A 769 16.22 -12.93 -9.50
CA VAL A 769 14.81 -13.10 -9.85
C VAL A 769 14.66 -13.18 -11.36
N TRP A 770 13.93 -14.18 -11.85
CA TRP A 770 13.63 -14.38 -13.27
C TRP A 770 12.25 -13.80 -13.57
N VAL A 771 12.19 -12.79 -14.43
CA VAL A 771 10.96 -12.04 -14.70
C VAL A 771 10.39 -12.44 -16.06
N PHE A 772 9.21 -13.05 -16.05
CA PHE A 772 8.46 -13.41 -17.24
C PHE A 772 7.43 -12.33 -17.54
N LYS A 773 7.42 -11.85 -18.79
CA LYS A 773 6.48 -10.85 -19.28
C LYS A 773 5.44 -11.52 -20.17
N VAL A 774 4.18 -11.36 -19.81
CA VAL A 774 3.04 -11.56 -20.71
C VAL A 774 2.73 -10.21 -21.33
N GLU A 775 3.23 -9.99 -22.55
CA GLU A 775 2.99 -8.78 -23.31
C GLU A 775 1.63 -8.89 -24.01
N TRP A 776 0.72 -7.97 -23.67
CA TRP A 776 -0.63 -7.98 -24.20
C TRP A 776 -0.66 -7.36 -25.60
N GLN A 777 -1.08 -8.14 -26.59
CA GLN A 777 -1.25 -7.59 -27.93
C GLN A 777 -2.48 -6.69 -27.99
N VAL A 778 -2.29 -5.46 -28.49
CA VAL A 778 -3.34 -4.43 -28.59
C VAL A 778 -4.18 -4.61 -29.86
N THR A 779 -3.72 -5.40 -30.83
CA THR A 779 -4.44 -5.69 -32.07
C THR A 779 -5.22 -7.00 -31.97
N GLY A 780 -6.55 -6.88 -31.84
CA GLY A 780 -7.53 -7.96 -31.94
C GLY A 780 -8.87 -7.41 -32.42
#